data_AF-A0A1N7NWZ3-F1
#
_entry.id   AF-A0A1N7NWZ3-F1
#
_cell.length_a   1.000
_cell.length_b   1.000
_cell.length_c   1.000
_cell.angle_alpha   90.00
_cell.angle_beta   90.00
_cell.angle_gamma   90.00
#
_symmetry.space_group_name_H-M   'P 1'
#
loop_
_entity.id
_entity.type
_entity.pdbx_description
1 polymer ?
#
loop_
_entity_poly.entity_id
_entity_poly.type
_entity_poly.pdbx_seq_one_letter_code
_entity_poly.pdbx_strand_id
1 'polypeptide(L)'
;MKTFTPKLLVTLFGVIALLLLLSIPIVPASWAKPTAVKVMADEVHHQTPADFAKGKTKNLDLTQKGQKAVLSMEDEKKSSEYVSPIIQSDFPFTDAAVHWKEGTRPVQDTSPNDWVQFYVRTSKDKENWTGWEAVSADPNEGRDDLQTPELFSNLIVADHARYLQYKAVFKPGEDADALLQDVKVTFLNSEDGEKIPAKGSVSLGSLIADKAEAVINRPPVVSRAEWGADESLRYINGKEDWPREYASKVTHLVVHHTDTPNNEPDPAARIRSIYYYHAKTRGYGDIGYNAIVGSDGRIYEGRKGKDGDVLTPGVVGAHAFSFNNGTFGISLLGNYSEMKLPAKMRSAMVDMLAYQADLHGIDPRSKADFVRNYPYDNPSVPKTDRDVATIQGHGQLPRASTSCPGSYVKADLPNIRTSVNSKMNEDSKTITLDNADPDHVAEGDWVTSTNVPGYYGSNYQANDKALLGIAPDTFTWNFNLPEAGTYQVFVHYTSASDRATNAPYILHTKNGEVTKTVNQQVNGGQWVDIGAYEFNSGANKIVQTDDADGYVIADGIQLKKLNSNPQPSKLIIDNTDTGYVSTVGTWKKSTSAPGYYGSNYQTHAKGTGANSFTWNFMPPETGVYRVTVRYSSYSDRATNAPYTVTYANGSYTKKVNQRSGGGNWVELGVFPFQQGKAAKVKLTDQADGYVIADAVQFEKVDGMKIVDNGDSGMSKTGTWKSSTSQKTYYGSDYIYSHKGTGANTFTWNLNAPETGTYKLYARWQPHTDRATDAPFTVHHQNGQTVKKMDQRTTTHRDKWVALGTFNLAQGTGKVVLSDQANGIVVADAILIERVPDMVISDNTDAGNEGIGTWKTSSNVKGYEGTNYQYSQKGTGNHTFTWNFQVPKTGSYKVYAKYLSYTDRATNAPYTIHHQNGESVKRVNQRTGGGIWVELGTYTFNQGAGKVVLSNNADGIVVADAIKLEQAPVTVTSDNRDPGNVGVGAWKPSTNRPGYEGTDYQYDYKGTGDNTFTWNLNIPESGSYKVYVKYLDYKDRATDAPYTVHHQGGKTVKRVDQRSGGGQWVYLGTWNFAQGTVSKVVLSDHADGIVVADAVRLVKN
;
A
#
# COMPACT_ATOMS: atom_id res chain seq x y z
N MET A 1 19.96 -81.89 13.43
CA MET A 1 18.63 -82.49 13.17
C MET A 1 17.61 -81.35 13.30
N LYS A 2 16.69 -81.03 12.40
CA LYS A 2 16.23 -81.48 11.08
C LYS A 2 15.46 -80.24 10.53
N THR A 3 15.98 -79.56 9.50
CA THR A 3 15.37 -79.42 8.15
C THR A 3 13.87 -79.09 8.08
N PHE A 4 13.50 -77.90 7.59
CA PHE A 4 12.93 -77.66 6.23
C PHE A 4 12.69 -76.16 5.94
N THR A 5 13.32 -75.66 4.85
CA THR A 5 12.97 -74.54 3.91
C THR A 5 12.62 -73.11 4.40
N PRO A 6 13.00 -72.03 3.65
CA PRO A 6 12.96 -71.92 2.18
C PRO A 6 14.25 -71.43 1.46
N LYS A 7 14.29 -71.79 0.17
CA LYS A 7 15.17 -71.40 -0.97
C LYS A 7 14.17 -71.11 -2.11
N LEU A 8 14.34 -70.26 -3.13
CA LEU A 8 15.45 -69.63 -3.83
C LEU A 8 14.77 -68.73 -4.91
N LEU A 9 15.32 -67.57 -5.29
CA LEU A 9 15.91 -67.35 -6.63
C LEU A 9 16.35 -65.89 -6.80
N VAL A 10 17.55 -65.77 -7.35
CA VAL A 10 18.19 -64.58 -7.90
C VAL A 10 17.60 -64.30 -9.29
N THR A 11 17.46 -63.03 -9.67
CA THR A 11 18.10 -62.34 -10.83
C THR A 11 17.17 -61.24 -11.39
N LEU A 12 17.81 -60.13 -11.79
CA LEU A 12 17.54 -59.31 -12.97
C LEU A 12 16.91 -57.92 -12.76
N PHE A 13 17.75 -56.94 -13.09
CA PHE A 13 17.47 -55.67 -13.79
C PHE A 13 16.05 -55.16 -13.86
N GLY A 14 15.91 -53.86 -13.60
CA GLY A 14 14.90 -53.06 -14.25
C GLY A 14 14.20 -52.10 -13.32
N VAL A 15 14.76 -50.89 -13.19
CA VAL A 15 14.15 -49.74 -13.85
C VAL A 15 12.63 -49.65 -13.64
N ILE A 16 12.21 -48.66 -12.81
CA ILE A 16 11.06 -47.76 -13.06
C ILE A 16 9.69 -48.46 -13.08
N ALA A 17 8.68 -48.17 -12.26
CA ALA A 17 8.36 -47.10 -11.36
C ALA A 17 7.13 -47.58 -10.56
N LEU A 18 7.04 -47.24 -9.28
CA LEU A 18 5.84 -46.60 -8.73
C LEU A 18 6.15 -46.13 -7.31
N LEU A 19 5.64 -44.95 -6.96
CA LEU A 19 5.64 -44.35 -5.63
C LEU A 19 6.95 -43.63 -5.24
N LEU A 20 7.48 -42.84 -6.17
CA LEU A 20 7.88 -41.48 -5.82
C LEU A 20 6.60 -40.74 -5.40
N LEU A 21 6.40 -40.54 -4.10
CA LEU A 21 5.93 -39.28 -3.55
C LEU A 21 5.95 -39.32 -2.01
N LEU A 22 6.54 -38.26 -1.47
CA LEU A 22 6.39 -37.71 -0.11
C LEU A 22 7.25 -38.35 0.99
N SER A 23 8.36 -37.68 1.32
CA SER A 23 8.35 -36.72 2.44
C SER A 23 9.69 -35.98 2.62
N ILE A 24 9.72 -34.70 2.21
CA ILE A 24 10.67 -33.65 2.63
C ILE A 24 9.84 -32.51 3.25
N PRO A 25 10.35 -31.82 4.29
CA PRO A 25 9.56 -31.15 5.31
C PRO A 25 9.12 -29.72 4.95
N ILE A 26 8.06 -29.27 5.64
CA ILE A 26 7.18 -28.14 5.28
C ILE A 26 7.61 -26.84 5.98
N VAL A 27 7.90 -25.83 5.16
CA VAL A 27 7.93 -24.40 5.48
C VAL A 27 6.51 -23.85 5.25
N PRO A 28 5.93 -22.95 6.06
CA PRO A 28 4.68 -22.30 5.68
C PRO A 28 4.90 -21.52 4.36
N ALA A 29 4.15 -21.86 3.33
CA ALA A 29 4.40 -21.46 1.93
C ALA A 29 4.24 -19.94 1.65
N SER A 30 3.74 -19.15 2.61
CA SER A 30 3.42 -17.73 2.41
C SER A 30 4.59 -16.76 2.52
N TRP A 31 5.81 -17.23 2.87
CA TRP A 31 6.97 -16.36 3.15
C TRP A 31 8.22 -16.71 2.33
N ALA A 32 8.17 -17.74 1.49
CA ALA A 32 9.17 -17.88 0.44
C ALA A 32 8.90 -16.76 -0.58
N LYS A 33 9.94 -16.00 -0.97
CA LYS A 33 9.84 -15.19 -2.20
C LYS A 33 9.32 -16.14 -3.28
N PRO A 34 8.21 -15.83 -3.97
CA PRO A 34 7.74 -16.67 -5.06
C PRO A 34 8.89 -16.82 -6.05
N THR A 35 9.42 -18.02 -6.12
CA THR A 35 10.37 -18.40 -7.16
C THR A 35 9.63 -18.29 -8.47
N ALA A 36 10.23 -17.64 -9.47
CA ALA A 36 9.67 -17.63 -10.81
C ALA A 36 9.33 -19.07 -11.22
N VAL A 37 8.15 -19.30 -11.77
CA VAL A 37 7.71 -20.65 -12.14
C VAL A 37 7.88 -20.77 -13.64
N LYS A 38 8.75 -21.67 -14.07
CA LYS A 38 8.96 -21.94 -15.49
C LYS A 38 7.72 -22.64 -16.04
N VAL A 39 7.01 -22.01 -16.97
CA VAL A 39 5.89 -22.66 -17.67
C VAL A 39 6.43 -23.81 -18.50
N MET A 40 5.92 -25.02 -18.27
CA MET A 40 6.15 -26.15 -19.16
C MET A 40 5.36 -25.89 -20.43
N ALA A 41 6.02 -25.96 -21.58
CA ALA A 41 5.40 -25.68 -22.85
C ALA A 41 5.88 -26.68 -23.89
N ASP A 42 4.95 -27.11 -24.73
CA ASP A 42 5.18 -27.96 -25.90
C ASP A 42 4.26 -27.49 -27.02
N GLU A 43 4.65 -27.73 -28.26
CA GLU A 43 3.84 -27.35 -29.42
C GLU A 43 3.90 -28.43 -30.49
N VAL A 44 2.75 -28.99 -30.81
CA VAL A 44 2.62 -30.01 -31.85
C VAL A 44 2.17 -29.35 -33.15
N HIS A 45 2.90 -29.62 -34.23
CA HIS A 45 2.66 -29.04 -35.56
C HIS A 45 2.05 -30.09 -36.48
N HIS A 46 0.85 -29.83 -36.99
CA HIS A 46 0.29 -30.51 -38.15
C HIS A 46 0.49 -29.63 -39.38
N GLN A 47 1.55 -29.92 -40.14
CA GLN A 47 1.95 -29.09 -41.27
C GLN A 47 2.08 -29.88 -42.57
N THR A 48 2.39 -31.17 -42.52
CA THR A 48 2.63 -32.01 -43.72
C THR A 48 1.43 -32.91 -44.03
N PRO A 49 1.29 -33.42 -45.27
CA PRO A 49 0.20 -34.36 -45.60
C PRO A 49 0.17 -35.59 -44.68
N ALA A 50 1.33 -36.07 -44.23
CA ALA A 50 1.42 -37.22 -43.33
C ALA A 50 0.85 -36.94 -41.93
N ASP A 51 0.89 -35.68 -41.47
CA ASP A 51 0.33 -35.30 -40.17
C ASP A 51 -1.20 -35.30 -40.23
N PHE A 52 -1.75 -34.74 -41.30
CA PHE A 52 -3.21 -34.67 -41.51
C PHE A 52 -3.84 -36.01 -41.92
N ALA A 53 -3.12 -36.86 -42.67
CA ALA A 53 -3.63 -38.15 -43.14
C ALA A 53 -3.96 -39.14 -42.02
N LYS A 54 -3.46 -38.90 -40.79
CA LYS A 54 -3.78 -39.70 -39.60
C LYS A 54 -5.12 -39.31 -38.96
N GLY A 55 -5.69 -38.17 -39.34
CA GLY A 55 -7.00 -37.72 -38.91
C GLY A 55 -8.13 -38.35 -39.72
N LYS A 56 -9.35 -37.88 -39.48
CA LYS A 56 -10.54 -38.27 -40.25
C LYS A 56 -11.11 -37.05 -40.96
N THR A 57 -11.25 -37.15 -42.28
CA THR A 57 -11.90 -36.14 -43.12
C THR A 57 -13.34 -36.54 -43.44
N LYS A 58 -14.17 -35.55 -43.70
CA LYS A 58 -15.50 -35.70 -44.31
C LYS A 58 -15.72 -34.53 -45.27
N ASN A 59 -15.89 -34.82 -46.56
CA ASN A 59 -16.03 -33.84 -47.63
C ASN A 59 -14.84 -32.84 -47.70
N LEU A 60 -13.61 -33.33 -47.54
CA LEU A 60 -12.39 -32.52 -47.56
C LEU A 60 -11.29 -33.19 -48.38
N ASP A 61 -10.70 -32.41 -49.28
CA ASP A 61 -9.51 -32.77 -50.02
C ASP A 61 -8.25 -32.38 -49.23
N LEU A 62 -7.31 -33.32 -49.14
CA LEU A 62 -5.97 -33.09 -48.60
C LEU A 62 -4.99 -32.98 -49.76
N THR A 63 -4.53 -31.75 -50.05
CA THR A 63 -3.58 -31.47 -51.12
C THR A 63 -2.23 -31.01 -50.56
N GLN A 64 -1.17 -31.13 -51.35
CA GLN A 64 0.18 -30.72 -50.97
C GLN A 64 0.61 -29.48 -51.77
N LYS A 65 1.04 -28.43 -51.08
CA LYS A 65 1.62 -27.22 -51.67
C LYS A 65 3.02 -26.99 -51.10
N GLY A 66 4.05 -27.36 -51.87
CA GLY A 66 5.42 -27.43 -51.37
C GLY A 66 5.59 -28.54 -50.32
N GLN A 67 6.11 -28.21 -49.13
CA GLN A 67 6.18 -29.15 -48.00
C GLN A 67 4.94 -29.12 -47.10
N LYS A 68 3.99 -28.20 -47.34
CA LYS A 68 2.82 -28.01 -46.49
C LYS A 68 1.58 -28.71 -47.05
N ALA A 69 0.76 -29.24 -46.16
CA ALA A 69 -0.59 -29.70 -46.45
C ALA A 69 -1.58 -28.54 -46.51
N VAL A 70 -2.60 -28.71 -47.34
CA VAL A 70 -3.75 -27.83 -47.44
C VAL A 70 -5.01 -28.70 -47.38
N LEU A 71 -5.86 -28.43 -46.40
CA LEU A 71 -7.22 -28.97 -46.36
C LEU A 71 -8.17 -27.98 -47.02
N SER A 72 -8.94 -28.45 -48.00
CA SER A 72 -9.95 -27.69 -48.74
C SER A 72 -11.26 -28.48 -48.85
N MET A 73 -12.38 -27.79 -49.05
CA MET A 73 -13.68 -28.43 -49.23
C MET A 73 -13.77 -29.16 -50.58
N GLU A 74 -14.35 -30.37 -50.61
CA GLU A 74 -14.62 -31.14 -51.85
C GLU A 74 -15.85 -30.60 -52.62
N ASP A 75 -16.82 -29.99 -51.92
CA ASP A 75 -18.07 -29.44 -52.46
C ASP A 75 -18.51 -28.24 -51.60
N GLU A 76 -18.56 -27.05 -52.21
CA GLU A 76 -18.83 -25.76 -51.57
C GLU A 76 -20.18 -25.71 -50.82
N LYS A 77 -21.11 -26.64 -51.09
CA LYS A 77 -22.46 -26.64 -50.48
C LYS A 77 -22.65 -27.65 -49.35
N LYS A 78 -21.61 -28.37 -48.93
CA LYS A 78 -21.70 -29.40 -47.88
C LYS A 78 -20.93 -28.97 -46.64
N SER A 79 -21.44 -29.35 -45.46
CA SER A 79 -20.67 -29.24 -44.22
C SER A 79 -19.48 -30.19 -44.29
N SER A 80 -18.28 -29.64 -44.10
CA SER A 80 -17.01 -30.36 -44.14
C SER A 80 -16.33 -30.32 -42.78
N GLU A 81 -15.74 -31.44 -42.37
CA GLU A 81 -15.07 -31.55 -41.08
C GLU A 81 -13.75 -32.33 -41.17
N TYR A 82 -12.80 -31.90 -40.36
CA TYR A 82 -11.58 -32.64 -40.08
C TYR A 82 -11.47 -32.89 -38.58
N VAL A 83 -11.29 -34.14 -38.18
CA VAL A 83 -10.98 -34.51 -36.79
C VAL A 83 -9.53 -34.97 -36.74
N SER A 84 -8.72 -34.30 -35.90
CA SER A 84 -7.31 -34.63 -35.75
C SER A 84 -7.12 -36.07 -35.25
N PRO A 85 -5.95 -36.68 -35.50
CA PRO A 85 -5.53 -37.82 -34.69
C PRO A 85 -5.51 -37.41 -33.21
N ILE A 86 -5.49 -38.40 -32.31
CA ILE A 86 -5.26 -38.15 -30.89
C ILE A 86 -3.85 -37.60 -30.74
N ILE A 87 -3.74 -36.35 -30.31
CA ILE A 87 -2.47 -35.68 -30.01
C ILE A 87 -2.17 -35.97 -28.54
N GLN A 88 -0.97 -36.46 -28.26
CA GLN A 88 -0.47 -36.67 -26.90
C GLN A 88 0.59 -35.60 -26.65
N SER A 89 0.41 -34.79 -25.61
CA SER A 89 1.43 -33.84 -25.17
C SER A 89 2.59 -34.56 -24.48
N ASP A 90 3.72 -33.89 -24.26
CA ASP A 90 4.87 -34.45 -23.52
C ASP A 90 4.70 -34.42 -21.99
N PHE A 91 3.77 -33.61 -21.47
CA PHE A 91 3.42 -33.48 -20.05
C PHE A 91 1.90 -33.30 -19.87
N PRO A 92 1.32 -33.65 -18.71
CA PRO A 92 -0.07 -33.27 -18.40
C PRO A 92 -0.20 -31.75 -18.44
N PHE A 93 -1.07 -31.23 -19.30
CA PHE A 93 -1.24 -29.81 -19.51
C PHE A 93 -2.48 -29.31 -18.77
N THR A 94 -2.34 -28.13 -18.16
CA THR A 94 -3.45 -27.38 -17.57
C THR A 94 -4.14 -26.53 -18.61
N ASP A 95 -3.42 -26.16 -19.68
CA ASP A 95 -3.93 -25.26 -20.70
C ASP A 95 -3.51 -25.69 -22.08
N ALA A 96 -4.35 -25.43 -23.06
CA ALA A 96 -4.00 -25.60 -24.46
C ALA A 96 -4.53 -24.45 -25.30
N ALA A 97 -3.92 -24.23 -26.45
CA ALA A 97 -4.44 -23.33 -27.46
C ALA A 97 -4.18 -23.93 -28.84
N VAL A 98 -5.09 -23.67 -29.77
CA VAL A 98 -4.94 -24.03 -31.18
C VAL A 98 -4.68 -22.75 -31.96
N HIS A 99 -3.72 -22.80 -32.87
CA HIS A 99 -3.44 -21.70 -33.79
C HIS A 99 -3.16 -22.25 -35.18
N TRP A 100 -3.56 -21.52 -36.20
CA TRP A 100 -3.58 -22.04 -37.57
C TRP A 100 -3.49 -20.93 -38.60
N LYS A 101 -3.24 -21.33 -39.85
CA LYS A 101 -3.28 -20.43 -40.99
C LYS A 101 -4.44 -20.79 -41.89
N GLU A 102 -5.08 -19.75 -42.40
CA GLU A 102 -6.10 -19.87 -43.43
C GLU A 102 -5.62 -19.26 -44.75
N GLY A 103 -6.40 -19.49 -45.82
CA GLY A 103 -6.22 -18.76 -47.07
C GLY A 103 -6.43 -17.25 -46.91
N THR A 104 -6.11 -16.48 -47.96
CA THR A 104 -6.31 -15.03 -47.95
C THR A 104 -7.81 -14.72 -47.83
N ARG A 105 -8.22 -14.12 -46.71
CA ARG A 105 -9.60 -13.67 -46.48
C ARG A 105 -9.90 -12.40 -47.33
N PRO A 106 -11.07 -12.30 -47.99
CA PRO A 106 -11.56 -11.04 -48.55
C PRO A 106 -11.63 -9.99 -47.44
N VAL A 107 -11.33 -8.74 -47.78
CA VAL A 107 -11.19 -7.60 -46.85
C VAL A 107 -12.47 -7.29 -46.05
N GLN A 108 -13.61 -7.91 -46.40
CA GLN A 108 -14.93 -7.66 -45.82
C GLN A 108 -15.43 -8.73 -44.84
N ASP A 109 -14.70 -9.83 -44.60
CA ASP A 109 -15.24 -10.90 -43.75
C ASP A 109 -15.09 -10.61 -42.25
N THR A 110 -16.20 -10.68 -41.51
CA THR A 110 -16.42 -9.86 -40.30
C THR A 110 -16.13 -10.57 -38.97
N SER A 111 -15.91 -11.90 -38.96
CA SER A 111 -15.54 -12.61 -37.73
C SER A 111 -14.45 -13.68 -37.91
N PRO A 112 -13.63 -13.92 -36.88
CA PRO A 112 -12.46 -14.80 -36.92
C PRO A 112 -12.80 -16.29 -37.08
N ASN A 113 -14.03 -16.71 -36.75
CA ASN A 113 -14.50 -18.11 -36.81
C ASN A 113 -15.51 -18.38 -37.95
N ASP A 114 -15.61 -17.45 -38.91
CA ASP A 114 -16.62 -17.53 -39.97
C ASP A 114 -16.29 -18.54 -41.05
N TRP A 115 -15.01 -18.86 -41.29
CA TRP A 115 -14.58 -19.85 -42.28
C TRP A 115 -14.28 -21.21 -41.67
N VAL A 116 -13.53 -21.24 -40.57
CA VAL A 116 -13.21 -22.47 -39.83
C VAL A 116 -13.53 -22.28 -38.36
N GLN A 117 -14.42 -23.11 -37.82
CA GLN A 117 -14.68 -23.20 -36.37
C GLN A 117 -13.96 -24.40 -35.80
N PHE A 118 -13.04 -24.14 -34.88
CA PHE A 118 -12.38 -25.19 -34.12
C PHE A 118 -13.22 -25.60 -32.91
N TYR A 119 -13.23 -26.91 -32.65
CA TYR A 119 -13.68 -27.50 -31.41
C TYR A 119 -12.54 -28.31 -30.83
N VAL A 120 -12.39 -28.28 -29.51
CA VAL A 120 -11.38 -29.05 -28.81
C VAL A 120 -12.06 -29.96 -27.79
N ARG A 121 -11.49 -31.13 -27.60
CA ARG A 121 -11.77 -31.98 -26.45
C ARG A 121 -10.47 -32.52 -25.90
N THR A 122 -10.46 -32.77 -24.60
CA THR A 122 -9.28 -33.25 -23.90
C THR A 122 -9.59 -34.57 -23.19
N SER A 123 -8.54 -35.30 -22.85
CA SER A 123 -8.63 -36.53 -22.09
C SER A 123 -7.38 -36.72 -21.25
N LYS A 124 -7.54 -37.27 -20.04
CA LYS A 124 -6.43 -37.67 -19.17
C LYS A 124 -5.83 -39.02 -19.57
N ASP A 125 -6.65 -39.91 -20.11
CA ASP A 125 -6.36 -41.35 -20.23
C ASP A 125 -6.58 -41.92 -21.63
N LYS A 126 -6.97 -41.09 -22.60
CA LYS A 126 -7.29 -41.44 -24.00
C LYS A 126 -8.64 -42.16 -24.18
N GLU A 127 -9.30 -42.55 -23.10
CA GLU A 127 -10.57 -43.29 -23.12
C GLU A 127 -11.75 -42.37 -22.77
N ASN A 128 -11.60 -41.60 -21.70
CA ASN A 128 -12.61 -40.68 -21.19
C ASN A 128 -12.33 -39.27 -21.73
N TRP A 129 -13.16 -38.84 -22.68
CA TRP A 129 -13.04 -37.55 -23.34
C TRP A 129 -14.06 -36.56 -22.79
N THR A 130 -13.64 -35.30 -22.68
CA THR A 130 -14.59 -34.20 -22.49
C THR A 130 -15.52 -34.09 -23.69
N GLY A 131 -16.61 -33.33 -23.52
CA GLY A 131 -17.38 -32.83 -24.65
C GLY A 131 -16.50 -32.00 -25.60
N TRP A 132 -16.95 -31.87 -26.85
CA TRP A 132 -16.36 -30.94 -27.80
C TRP A 132 -16.74 -29.50 -27.40
N GLU A 133 -15.74 -28.69 -27.09
CA GLU A 133 -15.87 -27.27 -26.75
C GLU A 133 -15.47 -26.41 -27.95
N ALA A 134 -16.29 -25.45 -28.33
CA ALA A 134 -15.95 -24.50 -29.39
C ALA A 134 -14.93 -23.47 -28.86
N VAL A 135 -13.91 -23.17 -29.65
CA VAL A 135 -12.89 -22.17 -29.28
C VAL A 135 -13.11 -20.88 -30.04
N SER A 136 -12.94 -19.73 -29.38
CA SER A 136 -12.96 -18.43 -30.03
C SER A 136 -11.60 -18.21 -30.71
N ALA A 137 -11.58 -17.66 -31.92
CA ALA A 137 -10.33 -17.17 -32.52
C ALA A 137 -10.26 -15.66 -32.41
N ASP A 138 -9.04 -15.14 -32.38
CA ASP A 138 -8.77 -13.71 -32.21
C ASP A 138 -7.86 -13.21 -33.35
N PRO A 139 -8.40 -12.46 -34.33
CA PRO A 139 -7.71 -12.01 -35.50
C PRO A 139 -7.08 -10.65 -35.18
N ASN A 140 -5.79 -10.52 -35.48
CA ASN A 140 -5.12 -9.21 -35.51
C ASN A 140 -4.95 -8.49 -34.16
N GLU A 141 -5.11 -9.15 -33.02
CA GLU A 141 -4.64 -8.57 -31.75
C GLU A 141 -3.14 -8.73 -31.59
N GLY A 142 -2.49 -7.78 -30.91
CA GLY A 142 -1.06 -7.86 -30.61
C GLY A 142 -0.33 -6.54 -30.80
N ARG A 143 0.93 -6.63 -31.23
CA ARG A 143 1.79 -5.47 -31.47
C ARG A 143 1.34 -4.74 -32.74
N ASP A 144 1.33 -3.41 -32.70
CA ASP A 144 0.92 -2.60 -33.86
C ASP A 144 1.94 -2.67 -35.03
N ASP A 145 3.17 -3.09 -34.74
CA ASP A 145 4.27 -3.22 -35.71
C ASP A 145 4.38 -4.61 -36.34
N LEU A 146 3.55 -5.56 -35.91
CA LEU A 146 3.60 -6.94 -36.36
C LEU A 146 2.21 -7.42 -36.77
N GLN A 147 2.03 -7.69 -38.05
CA GLN A 147 0.85 -8.41 -38.56
C GLN A 147 1.25 -9.86 -38.84
N THR A 148 0.46 -10.79 -38.28
CA THR A 148 0.62 -12.22 -38.54
C THR A 148 -0.60 -12.75 -39.28
N PRO A 149 -0.43 -13.54 -40.35
CA PRO A 149 -1.54 -14.21 -41.04
C PRO A 149 -2.07 -15.43 -40.27
N GLU A 150 -1.57 -15.66 -39.05
CA GLU A 150 -1.91 -16.79 -38.19
C GLU A 150 -3.01 -16.38 -37.19
N LEU A 151 -4.00 -17.24 -37.04
CA LEU A 151 -5.10 -17.08 -36.10
C LEU A 151 -4.84 -17.87 -34.83
N PHE A 152 -5.27 -17.33 -33.71
CA PHE A 152 -4.98 -17.85 -32.37
C PHE A 152 -6.27 -18.04 -31.60
N SER A 153 -6.45 -19.21 -30.98
CA SER A 153 -7.60 -19.43 -30.11
C SER A 153 -7.48 -18.72 -28.76
N ASN A 154 -8.57 -18.61 -28.02
CA ASN A 154 -8.47 -18.43 -26.56
C ASN A 154 -7.77 -19.62 -25.90
N LEU A 155 -7.28 -19.42 -24.66
CA LEU A 155 -6.71 -20.50 -23.86
C LEU A 155 -7.82 -21.40 -23.32
N ILE A 156 -7.73 -22.67 -23.67
CA ILE A 156 -8.63 -23.75 -23.24
C ILE A 156 -8.07 -24.29 -21.93
N VAL A 157 -8.92 -24.38 -20.91
CA VAL A 157 -8.53 -24.93 -19.61
C VAL A 157 -8.81 -26.41 -19.59
N ALA A 158 -7.76 -27.18 -19.32
CA ALA A 158 -7.84 -28.61 -19.12
C ALA A 158 -7.48 -28.92 -17.67
N ASP A 159 -8.27 -29.76 -17.02
CA ASP A 159 -7.86 -30.35 -15.75
C ASP A 159 -6.75 -31.36 -16.06
N HIS A 160 -5.49 -30.96 -16.08
CA HIS A 160 -4.30 -31.82 -16.23
C HIS A 160 -4.45 -32.92 -17.30
N ALA A 161 -4.96 -32.57 -18.48
CA ALA A 161 -5.17 -33.53 -19.56
C ALA A 161 -3.83 -33.95 -20.17
N ARG A 162 -3.80 -35.11 -20.82
CA ARG A 162 -2.61 -35.62 -21.52
C ARG A 162 -2.82 -35.75 -23.02
N TYR A 163 -4.07 -35.79 -23.44
CA TYR A 163 -4.48 -35.98 -24.80
C TYR A 163 -5.42 -34.87 -25.22
N LEU A 164 -5.27 -34.43 -26.46
CA LEU A 164 -6.13 -33.45 -27.10
C LEU A 164 -6.54 -33.97 -28.47
N GLN A 165 -7.79 -33.69 -28.84
CA GLN A 165 -8.20 -33.70 -30.24
C GLN A 165 -8.83 -32.37 -30.56
N TYR A 166 -8.53 -31.89 -31.77
CA TYR A 166 -9.26 -30.79 -32.35
C TYR A 166 -10.13 -31.30 -33.49
N LYS A 167 -11.25 -30.61 -33.71
CA LYS A 167 -12.13 -30.78 -34.85
C LYS A 167 -12.29 -29.42 -35.52
N ALA A 168 -11.90 -29.32 -36.77
CA ALA A 168 -12.11 -28.15 -37.59
C ALA A 168 -13.37 -28.36 -38.43
N VAL A 169 -14.36 -27.48 -38.26
CA VAL A 169 -15.59 -27.45 -39.07
C VAL A 169 -15.48 -26.29 -40.05
N PHE A 170 -15.51 -26.61 -41.34
CA PHE A 170 -15.42 -25.64 -42.43
C PHE A 170 -16.83 -25.18 -42.79
N LYS A 171 -16.99 -23.87 -42.96
CA LYS A 171 -18.23 -23.25 -43.41
C LYS A 171 -18.05 -22.76 -44.86
N PRO A 172 -19.08 -22.89 -45.72
CA PRO A 172 -19.05 -22.30 -47.05
C PRO A 172 -18.84 -20.78 -46.96
N GLY A 173 -17.85 -20.26 -47.68
CA GLY A 173 -17.72 -18.82 -47.89
C GLY A 173 -18.60 -18.33 -49.05
N GLU A 174 -18.97 -17.05 -49.06
CA GLU A 174 -19.73 -16.48 -50.19
C GLU A 174 -18.87 -16.26 -51.44
N ASP A 175 -17.57 -15.93 -51.26
CA ASP A 175 -16.65 -15.52 -52.34
C ASP A 175 -15.41 -16.42 -52.52
N ALA A 176 -15.08 -17.27 -51.54
CA ALA A 176 -13.92 -18.17 -51.57
C ALA A 176 -14.09 -19.35 -50.60
N ASP A 177 -13.46 -20.48 -50.93
CA ASP A 177 -13.46 -21.66 -50.07
C ASP A 177 -12.55 -21.51 -48.85
N ALA A 178 -13.02 -22.02 -47.71
CA ALA A 178 -12.23 -22.13 -46.50
C ALA A 178 -11.06 -23.10 -46.71
N LEU A 179 -9.84 -22.61 -46.50
CA LEU A 179 -8.60 -23.38 -46.56
C LEU A 179 -7.94 -23.41 -45.18
N LEU A 180 -7.42 -24.56 -44.79
CA LEU A 180 -6.73 -24.74 -43.52
C LEU A 180 -5.31 -25.29 -43.72
N GLN A 181 -4.34 -24.66 -43.06
CA GLN A 181 -2.92 -24.99 -43.10
C GLN A 181 -2.27 -24.78 -41.73
N ASP A 182 -1.13 -25.44 -41.50
CA ASP A 182 -0.19 -25.10 -40.42
C ASP A 182 -0.86 -25.06 -39.03
N VAL A 183 -1.67 -26.08 -38.71
CA VAL A 183 -2.40 -26.16 -37.43
C VAL A 183 -1.42 -26.59 -36.35
N LYS A 184 -1.33 -25.78 -35.31
CA LYS A 184 -0.46 -26.01 -34.17
C LYS A 184 -1.28 -26.05 -32.89
N VAL A 185 -0.86 -26.89 -31.98
CA VAL A 185 -1.45 -26.99 -30.64
C VAL A 185 -0.37 -26.72 -29.62
N THR A 186 -0.46 -25.59 -28.93
CA THR A 186 0.39 -25.29 -27.78
C THR A 186 -0.22 -25.93 -26.54
N PHE A 187 0.59 -26.67 -25.78
CA PHE A 187 0.25 -27.21 -24.48
C PHE A 187 1.04 -26.46 -23.41
N LEU A 188 0.39 -26.09 -22.31
CA LEU A 188 1.01 -25.37 -21.20
C LEU A 188 0.69 -26.01 -19.85
N ASN A 189 1.66 -25.99 -18.95
CA ASN A 189 1.43 -26.24 -17.53
C ASN A 189 2.26 -25.24 -16.71
N SER A 190 1.56 -24.37 -15.98
CA SER A 190 2.15 -23.32 -15.15
C SER A 190 2.04 -23.58 -13.65
N GLU A 191 1.46 -24.73 -13.27
CA GLU A 191 1.29 -25.20 -11.89
C GLU A 191 2.46 -26.10 -11.47
N ASP A 192 2.89 -27.01 -12.36
CA ASP A 192 3.91 -28.02 -12.12
C ASP A 192 5.33 -27.59 -12.56
N GLY A 193 5.48 -26.34 -12.98
CA GLY A 193 6.73 -25.77 -13.47
C GLY A 193 7.88 -25.76 -12.46
N GLU A 194 9.12 -25.88 -12.96
CA GLU A 194 10.31 -25.76 -12.12
C GLU A 194 10.39 -24.36 -11.48
N LYS A 195 10.69 -24.34 -10.18
CA LYS A 195 10.91 -23.12 -9.40
C LYS A 195 12.31 -22.56 -9.64
N ILE A 196 12.41 -21.43 -10.32
CA ILE A 196 13.66 -20.76 -10.64
C ILE A 196 14.04 -19.77 -9.51
N PRO A 197 15.28 -19.81 -9.01
CA PRO A 197 15.78 -18.79 -8.09
C PRO A 197 15.86 -17.43 -8.80
N ALA A 198 15.16 -16.42 -8.29
CA ALA A 198 15.19 -15.07 -8.86
C ALA A 198 16.61 -14.47 -8.81
N LYS A 199 17.17 -14.09 -9.97
CA LYS A 199 18.34 -13.21 -10.06
C LYS A 199 17.89 -11.76 -9.94
N GLY A 200 17.97 -11.19 -8.74
CA GLY A 200 17.71 -9.76 -8.53
C GLY A 200 17.57 -9.39 -7.06
N SER A 201 18.34 -8.39 -6.62
CA SER A 201 18.21 -7.77 -5.31
C SER A 201 16.96 -6.87 -5.28
N VAL A 202 15.99 -7.20 -4.43
CA VAL A 202 15.01 -6.22 -3.97
C VAL A 202 15.69 -5.46 -2.83
N SER A 203 16.00 -4.18 -3.03
CA SER A 203 16.43 -3.31 -1.94
C SER A 203 15.19 -2.89 -1.13
N LEU A 204 15.38 -2.60 0.16
CA LEU A 204 14.32 -2.06 1.02
C LEU A 204 13.68 -0.78 0.43
N GLY A 205 14.37 -0.08 -0.47
CA GLY A 205 13.87 1.10 -1.20
C GLY A 205 12.82 0.79 -2.27
N SER A 206 12.66 -0.46 -2.70
CA SER A 206 11.62 -0.87 -3.66
C SER A 206 10.25 -1.11 -3.01
N LEU A 207 10.19 -1.25 -1.68
CA LEU A 207 8.93 -1.33 -0.93
C LEU A 207 8.30 0.05 -0.67
N ILE A 208 9.00 1.14 -1.02
CA ILE A 208 8.58 2.53 -0.79
C ILE A 208 8.60 3.35 -2.09
N ALA A 209 8.41 2.70 -3.24
CA ALA A 209 8.29 3.37 -4.53
C ALA A 209 6.91 4.06 -4.64
N ASP A 210 6.78 5.22 -3.98
CA ASP A 210 5.75 6.21 -4.28
C ASP A 210 6.15 6.94 -5.56
N LYS A 211 5.53 6.55 -6.68
CA LYS A 211 5.22 7.47 -7.78
C LYS A 211 3.95 7.02 -8.48
N ALA A 212 2.88 7.77 -8.26
CA ALA A 212 2.29 8.62 -9.31
C ALA A 212 1.39 9.70 -8.67
N GLU A 213 1.26 10.83 -9.36
CA GLU A 213 0.65 12.12 -8.97
C GLU A 213 -0.89 12.08 -8.83
N ALA A 214 -1.45 10.93 -8.50
CA ALA A 214 -2.87 10.74 -8.27
C ALA A 214 -3.24 11.09 -6.81
N VAL A 215 -4.27 11.91 -6.64
CA VAL A 215 -5.01 12.09 -5.38
C VAL A 215 -5.56 10.74 -4.90
N ILE A 216 -5.99 9.88 -5.84
CA ILE A 216 -6.36 8.50 -5.55
C ILE A 216 -5.09 7.66 -5.38
N ASN A 217 -4.93 7.04 -4.20
CA ASN A 217 -3.83 6.10 -3.99
C ASN A 217 -3.94 4.90 -4.94
N ARG A 218 -2.80 4.49 -5.51
CA ARG A 218 -2.71 3.25 -6.28
C ARG A 218 -3.18 2.07 -5.42
N PRO A 219 -4.15 1.25 -5.88
CA PRO A 219 -4.55 0.07 -5.13
C PRO A 219 -3.40 -0.94 -5.00
N PRO A 220 -3.39 -1.84 -4.00
CA PRO A 220 -2.36 -2.86 -3.88
C PRO A 220 -2.25 -3.71 -5.14
N VAL A 221 -1.02 -3.91 -5.63
CA VAL A 221 -0.72 -4.68 -6.83
C VAL A 221 0.22 -5.82 -6.48
N VAL A 222 -0.14 -7.04 -6.89
CA VAL A 222 0.74 -8.21 -6.90
C VAL A 222 1.75 -8.00 -8.02
N SER A 223 2.99 -7.70 -7.67
CA SER A 223 4.08 -7.50 -8.62
C SER A 223 4.41 -8.76 -9.41
N ARG A 224 5.11 -8.60 -10.53
CA ARG A 224 5.60 -9.72 -11.35
C ARG A 224 6.42 -10.75 -10.56
N ALA A 225 7.22 -10.27 -9.61
CA ALA A 225 7.97 -11.14 -8.72
C ALA A 225 7.06 -11.94 -7.76
N GLU A 226 5.97 -11.33 -7.29
CA GLU A 226 5.04 -11.96 -6.34
C GLU A 226 4.12 -13.01 -6.99
N TRP A 227 3.74 -12.85 -8.27
CA TRP A 227 2.97 -13.89 -8.98
C TRP A 227 3.84 -14.93 -9.70
N GLY A 228 5.17 -14.80 -9.61
CA GLY A 228 6.13 -15.78 -10.09
C GLY A 228 6.42 -15.70 -11.59
N ALA A 229 6.43 -14.49 -12.17
CA ALA A 229 6.73 -14.26 -13.58
C ALA A 229 8.13 -14.76 -13.97
N ASP A 230 8.20 -15.52 -15.08
CA ASP A 230 9.48 -15.85 -15.71
C ASP A 230 9.91 -14.72 -16.67
N GLU A 231 10.69 -13.78 -16.15
CA GLU A 231 11.20 -12.63 -16.91
C GLU A 231 12.02 -13.01 -18.15
N SER A 232 12.53 -14.25 -18.23
CA SER A 232 13.29 -14.71 -19.41
C SER A 232 12.43 -14.82 -20.66
N LEU A 233 11.10 -14.97 -20.51
CA LEU A 233 10.18 -15.09 -21.64
C LEU A 233 10.16 -13.83 -22.52
N ARG A 234 10.51 -12.67 -21.95
CA ARG A 234 10.60 -11.39 -22.69
C ARG A 234 11.75 -11.32 -23.68
N TYR A 235 12.69 -12.26 -23.61
CA TYR A 235 13.92 -12.20 -24.38
C TYR A 235 13.95 -13.26 -25.49
N ILE A 236 14.51 -12.88 -26.64
CA ILE A 236 14.95 -13.75 -27.72
C ILE A 236 16.40 -13.39 -28.04
N ASN A 237 17.29 -14.39 -28.03
CA ASN A 237 18.73 -14.19 -28.29
C ASN A 237 19.39 -13.09 -27.42
N GLY A 238 18.95 -12.99 -26.16
CA GLY A 238 19.49 -12.03 -25.18
C GLY A 238 19.02 -10.58 -25.35
N LYS A 239 18.08 -10.31 -26.28
CA LYS A 239 17.44 -8.99 -26.45
C LYS A 239 15.95 -9.09 -26.15
N GLU A 240 15.35 -8.02 -25.63
CA GLU A 240 13.88 -7.97 -25.49
C GLU A 240 13.26 -8.12 -26.87
N ASP A 241 12.33 -9.08 -27.02
CA ASP A 241 11.66 -9.39 -28.29
C ASP A 241 10.81 -8.21 -28.79
N TRP A 242 10.12 -7.57 -27.85
CA TRP A 242 9.54 -6.25 -28.03
C TRP A 242 10.05 -5.32 -26.93
N PRO A 243 10.96 -4.38 -27.25
CA PRO A 243 11.47 -3.42 -26.27
C PRO A 243 10.36 -2.60 -25.61
N ARG A 244 10.58 -2.22 -24.36
CA ARG A 244 9.62 -1.41 -23.58
C ARG A 244 9.41 -0.03 -24.19
N GLU A 245 8.16 0.28 -24.49
CA GLU A 245 7.70 1.57 -25.01
C GLU A 245 6.82 2.29 -23.99
N TYR A 246 6.79 3.63 -24.08
CA TYR A 246 6.02 4.49 -23.19
C TYR A 246 5.26 5.53 -24.00
N ALA A 247 3.93 5.54 -23.86
CA ALA A 247 3.09 6.60 -24.39
C ALA A 247 3.40 7.90 -23.64
N SER A 248 3.51 9.01 -24.39
CA SER A 248 3.73 10.34 -23.80
C SER A 248 2.51 10.84 -23.01
N LYS A 249 1.32 10.32 -23.33
CA LYS A 249 0.07 10.55 -22.60
C LYS A 249 -0.87 9.35 -22.75
N VAL A 250 -1.44 8.90 -21.64
CA VAL A 250 -2.58 7.97 -21.64
C VAL A 250 -3.86 8.80 -21.66
N THR A 251 -4.78 8.50 -22.57
CA THR A 251 -6.03 9.26 -22.73
C THR A 251 -7.27 8.40 -22.57
N HIS A 252 -7.15 7.08 -22.73
CA HIS A 252 -8.27 6.15 -22.61
C HIS A 252 -7.88 4.89 -21.81
N LEU A 253 -8.85 4.31 -21.12
CA LEU A 253 -8.72 3.08 -20.35
C LEU A 253 -9.60 1.99 -21.00
N VAL A 254 -9.00 0.83 -21.27
CA VAL A 254 -9.68 -0.26 -21.97
C VAL A 254 -9.85 -1.45 -21.02
N VAL A 255 -11.10 -1.85 -20.81
CA VAL A 255 -11.47 -3.01 -19.99
C VAL A 255 -11.53 -4.25 -20.88
N HIS A 256 -10.82 -5.29 -20.44
CA HIS A 256 -10.70 -6.57 -21.10
C HIS A 256 -11.21 -7.71 -20.22
N HIS A 257 -11.39 -8.88 -20.83
CA HIS A 257 -11.37 -10.16 -20.14
C HIS A 257 -10.31 -11.06 -20.79
N THR A 258 -9.95 -12.17 -20.13
CA THR A 258 -8.94 -13.11 -20.64
C THR A 258 -9.52 -14.22 -21.52
N ASP A 259 -10.85 -14.26 -21.68
CA ASP A 259 -11.62 -15.31 -22.36
C ASP A 259 -11.32 -16.73 -21.88
N THR A 260 -11.02 -16.83 -20.58
CA THR A 260 -10.84 -18.09 -19.86
C THR A 260 -12.09 -18.39 -19.04
N PRO A 261 -12.30 -19.61 -18.53
CA PRO A 261 -13.35 -19.91 -17.56
C PRO A 261 -13.32 -18.96 -16.37
N ASN A 262 -14.51 -18.64 -15.86
CA ASN A 262 -14.67 -17.79 -14.68
C ASN A 262 -14.31 -18.56 -13.38
N ASN A 263 -14.04 -17.83 -12.30
CA ASN A 263 -13.75 -18.38 -10.97
C ASN A 263 -12.48 -19.25 -10.88
N GLU A 264 -11.45 -18.89 -11.66
CA GLU A 264 -10.13 -19.54 -11.61
C GLU A 264 -9.62 -19.72 -10.16
N PRO A 265 -9.39 -20.94 -9.66
CA PRO A 265 -8.91 -21.16 -8.30
C PRO A 265 -7.49 -20.64 -8.04
N ASP A 266 -6.60 -20.66 -9.05
CA ASP A 266 -5.24 -20.12 -8.95
C ASP A 266 -4.98 -19.05 -10.04
N PRO A 267 -5.33 -17.78 -9.74
CA PRO A 267 -5.07 -16.68 -10.66
C PRO A 267 -3.61 -16.53 -11.09
N ALA A 268 -2.65 -16.81 -10.19
CA ALA A 268 -1.24 -16.62 -10.49
C ALA A 268 -0.75 -17.66 -11.51
N ALA A 269 -1.17 -18.92 -11.39
CA ALA A 269 -0.90 -19.95 -12.39
C ALA A 269 -1.49 -19.59 -13.75
N ARG A 270 -2.79 -19.27 -13.78
CA ARG A 270 -3.48 -18.85 -15.00
C ARG A 270 -2.80 -17.67 -15.69
N ILE A 271 -2.38 -16.65 -14.94
CA ILE A 271 -1.67 -15.48 -15.46
C ILE A 271 -0.30 -15.87 -16.04
N ARG A 272 0.41 -16.84 -15.47
CA ARG A 272 1.66 -17.37 -16.06
C ARG A 272 1.41 -18.08 -17.39
N SER A 273 0.34 -18.85 -17.53
CA SER A 273 -0.03 -19.47 -18.82
C SER A 273 -0.38 -18.42 -19.87
N ILE A 274 -1.17 -17.39 -19.50
CA ILE A 274 -1.48 -16.25 -20.37
C ILE A 274 -0.19 -15.51 -20.76
N TYR A 275 0.72 -15.30 -19.81
CA TYR A 275 2.00 -14.65 -20.05
C TYR A 275 2.83 -15.42 -21.09
N TYR A 276 2.98 -16.73 -20.93
CA TYR A 276 3.68 -17.55 -21.91
C TYR A 276 3.00 -17.51 -23.28
N TYR A 277 1.68 -17.68 -23.30
CA TYR A 277 0.90 -17.67 -24.54
C TYR A 277 1.06 -16.35 -25.30
N HIS A 278 0.97 -15.21 -24.60
CA HIS A 278 1.14 -13.89 -25.21
C HIS A 278 2.60 -13.66 -25.65
N ALA A 279 3.56 -13.92 -24.78
CA ALA A 279 4.96 -13.61 -25.03
C ALA A 279 5.60 -14.52 -26.08
N LYS A 280 5.33 -15.83 -26.03
CA LYS A 280 5.99 -16.85 -26.86
C LYS A 280 5.13 -17.36 -28.01
N THR A 281 3.87 -17.69 -27.77
CA THR A 281 3.01 -18.26 -28.83
C THR A 281 2.47 -17.19 -29.77
N ARG A 282 1.95 -16.08 -29.23
CA ARG A 282 1.40 -14.96 -30.03
C ARG A 282 2.46 -13.93 -30.46
N GLY A 283 3.68 -14.00 -29.89
CA GLY A 283 4.80 -13.12 -30.27
C GLY A 283 4.71 -11.68 -29.77
N TYR A 284 3.99 -11.44 -28.66
CA TYR A 284 3.83 -10.10 -28.09
C TYR A 284 5.05 -9.65 -27.29
N GLY A 285 6.05 -10.52 -27.08
CA GLY A 285 7.26 -10.22 -26.31
C GLY A 285 7.06 -10.01 -24.80
N ASP A 286 5.81 -9.91 -24.31
CA ASP A 286 5.44 -9.95 -22.90
C ASP A 286 3.92 -10.22 -22.79
N ILE A 287 3.38 -10.25 -21.58
CA ILE A 287 1.94 -10.21 -21.38
C ILE A 287 1.34 -8.90 -21.93
N GLY A 288 0.21 -9.02 -22.63
CA GLY A 288 -0.36 -7.92 -23.43
C GLY A 288 -0.98 -6.81 -22.59
N TYR A 289 -1.60 -7.15 -21.46
CA TYR A 289 -2.33 -6.21 -20.60
C TYR A 289 -1.39 -5.44 -19.66
N ASN A 290 -1.77 -4.22 -19.28
CA ASN A 290 -1.05 -3.46 -18.27
C ASN A 290 -1.31 -4.01 -16.85
N ALA A 291 -2.56 -4.35 -16.55
CA ALA A 291 -2.95 -4.95 -15.27
C ALA A 291 -4.02 -6.03 -15.46
N ILE A 292 -4.08 -6.99 -14.54
CA ILE A 292 -5.05 -8.08 -14.59
C ILE A 292 -5.71 -8.22 -13.22
N VAL A 293 -7.04 -8.27 -13.15
CA VAL A 293 -7.79 -8.54 -11.93
C VAL A 293 -8.04 -10.04 -11.85
N GLY A 294 -7.47 -10.70 -10.85
CA GLY A 294 -7.67 -12.13 -10.60
C GLY A 294 -9.06 -12.42 -10.03
N SER A 295 -9.50 -13.67 -10.16
CA SER A 295 -10.73 -14.17 -9.53
C SER A 295 -10.74 -14.02 -8.00
N ASP A 296 -9.57 -13.86 -7.38
CA ASP A 296 -9.36 -13.60 -5.97
C ASP A 296 -9.67 -12.15 -5.57
N GLY A 297 -9.84 -11.24 -6.54
CA GLY A 297 -10.07 -9.81 -6.33
C GLY A 297 -8.78 -9.00 -6.16
N ARG A 298 -7.60 -9.60 -6.38
CA ARG A 298 -6.32 -8.89 -6.40
C ARG A 298 -6.00 -8.38 -7.79
N ILE A 299 -5.18 -7.32 -7.85
CA ILE A 299 -4.70 -6.74 -9.10
C ILE A 299 -3.25 -7.20 -9.31
N TYR A 300 -2.98 -7.79 -10.46
CA TYR A 300 -1.69 -8.34 -10.85
C TYR A 300 -1.03 -7.41 -11.86
N GLU A 301 0.26 -7.14 -11.65
CA GLU A 301 1.07 -6.38 -12.60
C GLU A 301 1.22 -7.16 -13.91
N GLY A 302 0.83 -6.55 -15.03
CA GLY A 302 0.97 -7.10 -16.37
C GLY A 302 2.28 -6.68 -17.02
N ARG A 303 2.21 -6.01 -18.18
CA ARG A 303 3.32 -5.60 -19.06
C ARG A 303 4.44 -4.92 -18.26
N LYS A 304 5.69 -5.39 -18.43
CA LYS A 304 6.84 -4.88 -17.66
C LYS A 304 7.19 -3.45 -18.07
N GLY A 305 7.26 -2.56 -17.07
CA GLY A 305 7.73 -1.19 -17.21
C GLY A 305 9.21 -0.99 -16.89
N LYS A 306 9.54 0.16 -16.28
CA LYS A 306 10.90 0.49 -15.84
C LYS A 306 11.37 -0.47 -14.75
N ASP A 307 12.67 -0.69 -14.68
CA ASP A 307 13.25 -1.56 -13.65
C ASP A 307 13.10 -0.91 -12.27
N GLY A 308 12.67 -1.70 -11.27
CA GLY A 308 12.35 -1.21 -9.93
C GLY A 308 10.95 -0.62 -9.76
N ASP A 309 10.21 -0.39 -10.86
CA ASP A 309 8.83 0.05 -10.82
C ASP A 309 7.86 -1.13 -10.93
N VAL A 310 6.71 -0.99 -10.26
CA VAL A 310 5.49 -1.80 -10.46
C VAL A 310 4.48 -0.93 -11.19
N LEU A 311 3.86 -1.41 -12.26
CA LEU A 311 2.90 -0.63 -13.09
C LEU A 311 3.42 0.77 -13.46
N THR A 312 4.54 0.85 -14.17
CA THR A 312 5.06 2.14 -14.64
C THR A 312 4.01 2.87 -15.49
N PRO A 313 3.73 4.16 -15.22
CA PRO A 313 2.77 4.93 -16.01
C PRO A 313 3.13 4.99 -17.50
N GLY A 314 2.12 4.87 -18.36
CA GLY A 314 2.24 5.00 -19.81
C GLY A 314 2.93 3.83 -20.53
N VAL A 315 3.26 2.72 -19.86
CA VAL A 315 3.80 1.52 -20.54
C VAL A 315 2.83 1.05 -21.62
N VAL A 316 3.34 0.86 -22.84
CA VAL A 316 2.53 0.39 -23.97
C VAL A 316 2.43 -1.14 -23.90
N GLY A 317 1.18 -1.64 -23.87
CA GLY A 317 0.86 -3.07 -23.94
C GLY A 317 0.47 -3.51 -25.35
N ALA A 318 0.27 -4.82 -25.54
CA ALA A 318 -0.25 -5.43 -26.78
C ALA A 318 -1.64 -6.02 -26.49
N HIS A 319 -2.60 -5.14 -26.18
CA HIS A 319 -3.92 -5.53 -25.71
C HIS A 319 -5.07 -5.03 -26.58
N ALA A 320 -4.87 -4.04 -27.45
CA ALA A 320 -5.89 -3.53 -28.34
C ALA A 320 -5.22 -2.99 -29.60
N PHE A 321 -5.20 -3.79 -30.66
CA PHE A 321 -4.53 -3.42 -31.91
C PHE A 321 -5.02 -2.08 -32.45
N SER A 322 -4.09 -1.24 -32.92
CA SER A 322 -4.29 0.17 -33.31
C SER A 322 -4.66 1.15 -32.18
N PHE A 323 -4.80 0.68 -30.94
CA PHE A 323 -5.09 1.49 -29.75
C PHE A 323 -4.09 1.28 -28.61
N ASN A 324 -3.05 0.46 -28.82
CA ASN A 324 -2.08 0.10 -27.78
C ASN A 324 -1.35 1.32 -27.20
N ASN A 325 -0.85 2.21 -28.06
CA ASN A 325 -0.17 3.42 -27.60
C ASN A 325 -1.18 4.51 -27.22
N GLY A 326 -1.11 4.97 -25.97
CA GLY A 326 -2.00 6.01 -25.45
C GLY A 326 -3.20 5.46 -24.67
N THR A 327 -3.28 4.14 -24.46
CA THR A 327 -4.28 3.53 -23.59
C THR A 327 -3.67 2.68 -22.47
N PHE A 328 -4.45 2.45 -21.41
CA PHE A 328 -4.13 1.50 -20.34
C PHE A 328 -5.15 0.35 -20.38
N GLY A 329 -4.66 -0.87 -20.61
CA GLY A 329 -5.47 -2.09 -20.66
C GLY A 329 -5.52 -2.82 -19.32
N ILE A 330 -6.71 -2.93 -18.74
CA ILE A 330 -6.99 -3.76 -17.55
C ILE A 330 -7.83 -4.96 -17.94
N SER A 331 -7.36 -6.18 -17.65
CA SER A 331 -8.11 -7.41 -17.98
C SER A 331 -8.72 -8.07 -16.75
N LEU A 332 -9.88 -8.69 -16.92
CA LEU A 332 -10.58 -9.46 -15.91
C LEU A 332 -10.36 -10.94 -16.18
N LEU A 333 -9.77 -11.67 -15.23
CA LEU A 333 -9.53 -13.10 -15.39
C LEU A 333 -10.87 -13.84 -15.49
N GLY A 334 -11.24 -14.35 -16.67
CA GLY A 334 -12.55 -14.96 -16.95
C GLY A 334 -13.14 -14.60 -18.32
N ASN A 335 -14.41 -14.97 -18.54
CA ASN A 335 -15.17 -14.73 -19.78
C ASN A 335 -16.24 -13.64 -19.63
N TYR A 336 -16.89 -13.54 -18.47
CA TYR A 336 -18.01 -12.65 -18.13
C TYR A 336 -19.10 -12.46 -19.20
N SER A 337 -19.25 -13.42 -20.11
CA SER A 337 -20.36 -13.50 -21.07
C SER A 337 -21.53 -14.27 -20.48
N GLU A 338 -21.26 -15.14 -19.50
CA GLU A 338 -22.23 -16.06 -18.90
C GLU A 338 -22.61 -15.67 -17.47
N MET A 339 -21.80 -14.85 -16.82
CA MET A 339 -22.03 -14.42 -15.45
C MET A 339 -21.63 -12.96 -15.19
N LYS A 340 -22.29 -12.36 -14.21
CA LYS A 340 -21.92 -11.03 -13.70
C LYS A 340 -20.53 -11.07 -13.07
N LEU A 341 -19.79 -9.98 -13.24
CA LEU A 341 -18.49 -9.77 -12.60
C LEU A 341 -18.64 -9.80 -11.06
N PRO A 342 -17.87 -10.64 -10.34
CA PRO A 342 -17.90 -10.67 -8.88
C PRO A 342 -17.56 -9.31 -8.26
N ALA A 343 -18.23 -8.96 -7.16
CA ALA A 343 -18.13 -7.62 -6.55
C ALA A 343 -16.68 -7.22 -6.19
N LYS A 344 -15.89 -8.15 -5.65
CA LYS A 344 -14.47 -7.91 -5.33
C LYS A 344 -13.62 -7.58 -6.56
N MET A 345 -13.87 -8.26 -7.70
CA MET A 345 -13.17 -7.97 -8.96
C MET A 345 -13.62 -6.65 -9.55
N ARG A 346 -14.93 -6.37 -9.49
CA ARG A 346 -15.49 -5.09 -9.91
C ARG A 346 -14.90 -3.93 -9.09
N SER A 347 -14.77 -4.09 -7.77
CA SER A 347 -14.16 -3.09 -6.88
C SER A 347 -12.70 -2.86 -7.24
N ALA A 348 -11.90 -3.93 -7.34
CA ALA A 348 -10.49 -3.84 -7.71
C ALA A 348 -10.28 -3.18 -9.09
N MET A 349 -11.13 -3.51 -10.07
CA MET A 349 -11.13 -2.85 -11.38
C MET A 349 -11.48 -1.36 -11.26
N VAL A 350 -12.54 -0.99 -10.53
CA VAL A 350 -12.92 0.41 -10.31
C VAL A 350 -11.81 1.17 -9.60
N ASP A 351 -11.14 0.58 -8.62
CA ASP A 351 -10.03 1.18 -7.90
C ASP A 351 -8.85 1.50 -8.82
N MET A 352 -8.48 0.55 -9.68
CA MET A 352 -7.41 0.75 -10.65
C MET A 352 -7.79 1.75 -11.74
N LEU A 353 -9.02 1.69 -12.25
CA LEU A 353 -9.52 2.64 -13.24
C LEU A 353 -9.58 4.06 -12.68
N ALA A 354 -9.99 4.23 -11.42
CA ALA A 354 -10.02 5.54 -10.76
C ALA A 354 -8.61 6.08 -10.54
N TYR A 355 -7.68 5.25 -10.06
CA TYR A 355 -6.27 5.62 -9.96
C TYR A 355 -5.68 6.05 -11.32
N GLN A 356 -5.91 5.29 -12.39
CA GLN A 356 -5.39 5.62 -13.73
C GLN A 356 -6.07 6.86 -14.33
N ALA A 357 -7.38 7.02 -14.10
CA ALA A 357 -8.11 8.18 -14.59
C ALA A 357 -7.63 9.46 -13.89
N ASP A 358 -7.45 9.42 -12.57
CA ASP A 358 -6.93 10.53 -11.79
C ASP A 358 -5.48 10.86 -12.15
N LEU A 359 -4.61 9.83 -12.22
CA LEU A 359 -3.21 9.98 -12.64
C LEU A 359 -3.05 10.67 -13.99
N HIS A 360 -3.97 10.42 -14.93
CA HIS A 360 -3.88 10.92 -16.29
C HIS A 360 -4.86 12.08 -16.60
N GLY A 361 -5.60 12.57 -15.60
CA GLY A 361 -6.58 13.64 -15.75
C GLY A 361 -7.71 13.28 -16.75
N ILE A 362 -8.15 12.03 -16.73
CA ILE A 362 -9.20 11.49 -17.60
C ILE A 362 -10.54 11.65 -16.89
N ASP A 363 -11.52 12.33 -17.51
CA ASP A 363 -12.90 12.30 -17.04
C ASP A 363 -13.53 10.93 -17.39
N PRO A 364 -13.90 10.10 -16.39
CA PRO A 364 -14.42 8.75 -16.61
C PRO A 364 -15.73 8.67 -17.40
N ARG A 365 -16.50 9.76 -17.46
CA ARG A 365 -17.82 9.81 -18.12
C ARG A 365 -17.75 10.46 -19.51
N SER A 366 -16.62 11.07 -19.84
CA SER A 366 -16.44 11.79 -21.09
C SER A 366 -16.21 10.89 -22.31
N LYS A 367 -16.25 11.52 -23.48
CA LYS A 367 -15.73 11.00 -24.74
C LYS A 367 -14.63 11.94 -25.23
N ALA A 368 -13.61 11.39 -25.86
CA ALA A 368 -12.51 12.16 -26.43
C ALA A 368 -12.06 11.55 -27.76
N ASP A 369 -11.42 12.36 -28.59
CA ASP A 369 -10.74 11.85 -29.77
C ASP A 369 -9.54 11.01 -29.36
N PHE A 370 -9.45 9.79 -29.88
CA PHE A 370 -8.24 8.98 -29.78
C PHE A 370 -7.31 9.31 -30.94
N VAL A 371 -6.14 9.85 -30.62
CA VAL A 371 -5.12 10.23 -31.62
C VAL A 371 -4.01 9.19 -31.63
N ARG A 372 -3.81 8.56 -32.79
CA ARG A 372 -2.76 7.59 -33.04
C ARG A 372 -1.41 8.30 -33.15
N ASN A 373 -0.61 8.29 -32.08
CA ASN A 373 0.66 9.02 -31.99
C ASN A 373 1.85 8.08 -31.77
N TYR A 374 2.19 7.28 -32.77
CA TYR A 374 3.33 6.35 -32.75
C TYR A 374 3.85 6.07 -34.17
N PRO A 375 5.09 5.57 -34.34
CA PRO A 375 5.82 5.64 -35.62
C PRO A 375 5.45 4.58 -36.66
N TYR A 376 4.51 3.65 -36.38
CA TYR A 376 4.15 2.59 -37.32
C TYR A 376 3.07 3.09 -38.29
N ASP A 377 3.47 3.34 -39.54
CA ASP A 377 2.57 3.83 -40.58
C ASP A 377 1.78 2.67 -41.21
N ASN A 378 0.56 2.44 -40.70
CA ASN A 378 -0.46 1.73 -41.45
C ASN A 378 -1.40 2.77 -42.09
N PRO A 379 -1.32 3.00 -43.42
CA PRO A 379 -2.12 4.02 -44.10
C PRO A 379 -3.61 3.66 -44.18
N SER A 380 -3.97 2.39 -43.95
CA SER A 380 -5.36 1.93 -43.94
C SER A 380 -6.07 2.19 -42.61
N VAL A 381 -5.36 2.67 -41.58
CA VAL A 381 -5.92 2.99 -40.26
C VAL A 381 -5.92 4.51 -40.05
N PRO A 382 -7.07 5.13 -39.70
CA PRO A 382 -7.15 6.56 -39.44
C PRO A 382 -6.17 7.05 -38.37
N LYS A 383 -5.66 8.28 -38.52
CA LYS A 383 -4.84 8.93 -37.48
C LYS A 383 -5.65 9.34 -36.24
N THR A 384 -6.95 9.52 -36.39
CA THR A 384 -7.84 9.96 -35.32
C THR A 384 -9.15 9.20 -35.39
N ASP A 385 -9.54 8.61 -34.27
CA ASP A 385 -10.87 8.06 -34.03
C ASP A 385 -11.64 9.05 -33.17
N ARG A 386 -12.79 9.51 -33.65
CA ARG A 386 -13.56 10.56 -32.97
C ARG A 386 -14.52 9.98 -31.93
N ASP A 387 -14.78 10.76 -30.89
CA ASP A 387 -15.84 10.50 -29.89
C ASP A 387 -15.76 9.12 -29.22
N VAL A 388 -14.54 8.68 -28.93
CA VAL A 388 -14.26 7.41 -28.25
C VAL A 388 -14.48 7.59 -26.75
N ALA A 389 -15.16 6.64 -26.09
CA ALA A 389 -15.39 6.74 -24.65
C ALA A 389 -14.07 6.53 -23.88
N THR A 390 -13.76 7.45 -22.94
CA THR A 390 -12.47 7.44 -22.21
C THR A 390 -12.28 6.22 -21.32
N ILE A 391 -13.36 5.57 -20.90
CA ILE A 391 -13.33 4.21 -20.33
C ILE A 391 -14.28 3.35 -21.15
N GLN A 392 -13.82 2.24 -21.71
CA GLN A 392 -14.67 1.37 -22.53
C GLN A 392 -14.21 -0.08 -22.55
N GLY A 393 -15.10 -0.97 -23.00
CA GLY A 393 -14.75 -2.36 -23.27
C GLY A 393 -14.00 -2.49 -24.59
N HIS A 394 -13.12 -3.48 -24.68
CA HIS A 394 -12.34 -3.73 -25.89
C HIS A 394 -13.20 -3.82 -27.17
N GLY A 395 -14.22 -4.67 -27.19
CA GLY A 395 -15.16 -4.84 -28.31
C GLY A 395 -16.14 -3.69 -28.52
N GLN A 396 -15.86 -2.50 -27.95
CA GLN A 396 -16.52 -1.25 -28.28
C GLN A 396 -15.60 -0.27 -29.03
N LEU A 397 -14.33 -0.63 -29.24
CA LEU A 397 -13.41 0.16 -30.07
C LEU A 397 -13.83 0.10 -31.55
N PRO A 398 -13.67 1.19 -32.33
CA PRO A 398 -14.11 1.31 -33.73
C PRO A 398 -13.66 0.22 -34.73
N ARG A 399 -12.70 -0.64 -34.36
CA ARG A 399 -12.15 -1.71 -35.22
C ARG A 399 -11.99 -3.04 -34.49
N ALA A 400 -12.50 -3.16 -33.26
CA ALA A 400 -12.38 -4.39 -32.50
C ALA A 400 -13.51 -5.36 -32.90
N SER A 401 -13.14 -6.54 -33.41
CA SER A 401 -14.08 -7.63 -33.71
C SER A 401 -13.99 -8.72 -32.65
N THR A 402 -14.46 -8.39 -31.44
CA THR A 402 -14.37 -9.26 -30.26
C THR A 402 -15.57 -9.11 -29.33
N SER A 403 -15.90 -10.17 -28.59
CA SER A 403 -16.92 -10.17 -27.53
C SER A 403 -16.44 -9.52 -26.22
N CYS A 404 -15.15 -9.20 -26.14
CA CYS A 404 -14.50 -8.62 -24.96
C CYS A 404 -15.11 -7.27 -24.54
N PRO A 405 -15.35 -6.98 -23.23
CA PRO A 405 -14.98 -7.71 -22.00
C PRO A 405 -15.98 -8.78 -21.54
N GLY A 406 -16.85 -9.28 -22.42
CA GLY A 406 -17.99 -10.12 -22.08
C GLY A 406 -19.28 -9.32 -21.90
N SER A 407 -20.41 -9.94 -22.19
CA SER A 407 -21.72 -9.29 -22.28
C SER A 407 -22.15 -8.58 -20.98
N TYR A 408 -21.88 -9.18 -19.81
CA TYR A 408 -22.27 -8.61 -18.52
C TYR A 408 -21.41 -7.42 -18.13
N VAL A 409 -20.10 -7.47 -18.37
CA VAL A 409 -19.21 -6.33 -18.10
C VAL A 409 -19.52 -5.20 -19.06
N LYS A 410 -19.73 -5.52 -20.35
CA LYS A 410 -20.14 -4.54 -21.37
C LYS A 410 -21.41 -3.79 -20.98
N ALA A 411 -22.41 -4.50 -20.44
CA ALA A 411 -23.65 -3.89 -19.94
C ALA A 411 -23.43 -3.01 -18.69
N ASP A 412 -22.45 -3.32 -17.85
CA ASP A 412 -22.16 -2.59 -16.61
C ASP A 412 -21.21 -1.38 -16.80
N LEU A 413 -20.57 -1.23 -17.96
CA LEU A 413 -19.63 -0.13 -18.23
C LEU A 413 -20.17 1.27 -17.90
N PRO A 414 -21.44 1.64 -18.20
CA PRO A 414 -21.98 2.92 -17.76
C PRO A 414 -21.95 3.10 -16.23
N ASN A 415 -22.29 2.07 -15.46
CA ASN A 415 -22.24 2.12 -13.99
C ASN A 415 -20.79 2.12 -13.48
N ILE A 416 -19.88 1.44 -14.17
CA ILE A 416 -18.45 1.45 -13.88
C ILE A 416 -17.92 2.89 -14.02
N ARG A 417 -18.22 3.59 -15.12
CA ARG A 417 -17.86 5.02 -15.30
C ARG A 417 -18.41 5.88 -14.16
N THR A 418 -19.67 5.66 -13.77
CA THR A 418 -20.27 6.36 -12.62
C THR A 418 -19.56 6.01 -11.31
N SER A 419 -19.17 4.75 -11.08
CA SER A 419 -18.47 4.31 -9.87
C SER A 419 -17.06 4.89 -9.82
N VAL A 420 -16.34 4.90 -10.94
CA VAL A 420 -15.01 5.51 -11.08
C VAL A 420 -15.10 7.01 -10.85
N ASN A 421 -16.06 7.69 -11.50
CA ASN A 421 -16.30 9.11 -11.26
C ASN A 421 -16.70 9.39 -9.82
N SER A 422 -17.55 8.56 -9.21
CA SER A 422 -17.94 8.71 -7.81
C SER A 422 -16.72 8.52 -6.92
N LYS A 423 -15.84 7.56 -7.19
CA LYS A 423 -14.60 7.34 -6.42
C LYS A 423 -13.59 8.48 -6.58
N MET A 424 -13.55 9.10 -7.77
CA MET A 424 -12.82 10.34 -8.01
C MET A 424 -13.44 11.57 -7.35
N ASN A 425 -14.72 11.50 -6.94
CA ASN A 425 -15.47 12.62 -6.35
C ASN A 425 -15.93 12.39 -4.89
N GLU A 426 -15.80 11.18 -4.34
CA GLU A 426 -16.15 10.78 -2.96
C GLU A 426 -15.31 11.57 -1.94
N ASP A 427 -14.20 12.13 -2.40
CA ASP A 427 -13.27 13.04 -1.70
C ASP A 427 -13.73 14.52 -1.71
N SER A 428 -14.95 14.84 -2.19
CA SER A 428 -15.50 16.20 -2.26
C SER A 428 -16.98 16.31 -1.86
N LYS A 429 -17.32 16.02 -0.61
CA LYS A 429 -18.54 16.59 -0.01
C LYS A 429 -18.26 18.05 0.35
N THR A 430 -18.58 18.94 -0.59
CA THR A 430 -18.57 20.39 -0.38
C THR A 430 -19.99 20.85 -0.05
N ILE A 431 -20.20 21.36 1.15
CA ILE A 431 -21.44 22.04 1.55
C ILE A 431 -21.24 23.52 1.24
N THR A 432 -22.12 24.12 0.45
CA THR A 432 -22.09 25.56 0.15
C THR A 432 -23.39 26.16 0.64
N LEU A 433 -23.30 27.28 1.36
CA LEU A 433 -24.43 28.00 1.94
C LEU A 433 -24.35 29.45 1.50
N ASP A 434 -25.48 29.98 1.05
CA ASP A 434 -25.68 31.37 0.63
C ASP A 434 -26.35 32.19 1.73
N ASN A 435 -26.26 33.51 1.67
CA ASN A 435 -26.94 34.40 2.63
C ASN A 435 -28.48 34.36 2.48
N ALA A 436 -28.99 33.88 1.34
CA ALA A 436 -30.42 33.72 1.10
C ALA A 436 -30.97 32.32 1.49
N ASP A 437 -30.11 31.39 1.93
CA ASP A 437 -30.54 30.03 2.28
C ASP A 437 -31.40 30.00 3.56
N PRO A 438 -32.40 29.10 3.66
CA PRO A 438 -33.46 29.18 4.68
C PRO A 438 -32.99 29.05 6.14
N ASP A 439 -31.78 28.52 6.37
CA ASP A 439 -31.24 28.23 7.70
C ASP A 439 -30.31 29.35 8.24
N HIS A 440 -30.27 30.52 7.59
CA HIS A 440 -29.56 31.70 8.12
C HIS A 440 -30.37 32.43 9.20
N VAL A 441 -29.67 33.15 10.09
CA VAL A 441 -30.27 34.05 11.08
C VAL A 441 -29.50 35.37 11.07
N ALA A 442 -30.17 36.46 10.70
CA ALA A 442 -29.64 37.82 10.83
C ALA A 442 -30.25 38.48 12.08
N GLU A 443 -29.41 38.83 13.05
CA GLU A 443 -29.79 39.60 14.24
C GLU A 443 -29.24 41.02 14.09
N GLY A 444 -30.13 42.01 14.12
CA GLY A 444 -29.80 43.42 13.93
C GLY A 444 -30.11 43.95 12.53
N ASP A 445 -29.53 45.10 12.16
CA ASP A 445 -29.92 45.90 11.00
C ASP A 445 -29.15 45.52 9.72
N TRP A 446 -29.12 44.23 9.38
CA TRP A 446 -28.52 43.75 8.12
C TRP A 446 -29.37 44.14 6.91
N VAL A 447 -28.73 44.76 5.91
CA VAL A 447 -29.39 45.24 4.68
C VAL A 447 -28.99 44.41 3.48
N THR A 448 -29.98 43.83 2.81
CA THR A 448 -29.80 43.12 1.54
C THR A 448 -29.38 44.09 0.43
N SER A 449 -28.34 43.74 -0.34
CA SER A 449 -27.86 44.57 -1.44
C SER A 449 -27.36 43.73 -2.63
N THR A 450 -27.33 44.38 -3.80
CA THR A 450 -26.76 43.86 -5.05
C THR A 450 -25.83 44.89 -5.70
N ASN A 451 -25.50 45.97 -5.00
CA ASN A 451 -24.89 47.17 -5.59
C ASN A 451 -23.43 46.98 -6.00
N VAL A 452 -22.69 46.13 -5.29
CA VAL A 452 -21.30 45.78 -5.65
C VAL A 452 -21.29 44.38 -6.26
N PRO A 453 -20.81 44.19 -7.50
CA PRO A 453 -20.79 42.88 -8.15
C PRO A 453 -19.77 41.94 -7.48
N GLY A 454 -19.93 40.63 -7.74
CA GLY A 454 -19.05 39.60 -7.18
C GLY A 454 -19.55 39.04 -5.86
N TYR A 455 -20.87 38.97 -5.65
CA TYR A 455 -21.48 38.17 -4.60
C TYR A 455 -21.80 36.76 -5.08
N TYR A 456 -21.90 35.80 -4.17
CA TYR A 456 -22.45 34.47 -4.44
C TYR A 456 -23.99 34.53 -4.42
N GLY A 457 -24.64 33.58 -5.08
CA GLY A 457 -26.10 33.57 -5.16
C GLY A 457 -26.71 34.81 -5.83
N SER A 458 -27.75 35.37 -5.21
CA SER A 458 -28.60 36.42 -5.82
C SER A 458 -28.39 37.81 -5.23
N ASN A 459 -27.76 37.92 -4.05
CA ASN A 459 -27.53 39.16 -3.32
C ASN A 459 -26.50 38.92 -2.19
N TYR A 460 -26.21 39.93 -1.38
CA TYR A 460 -25.45 39.79 -0.13
C TYR A 460 -26.10 40.62 0.99
N GLN A 461 -25.75 40.35 2.25
CA GLN A 461 -26.13 41.16 3.40
C GLN A 461 -24.97 42.08 3.81
N ALA A 462 -25.28 43.34 4.13
CA ALA A 462 -24.30 44.32 4.58
C ALA A 462 -24.74 44.98 5.88
N ASN A 463 -23.79 45.18 6.79
CA ASN A 463 -23.99 45.94 8.02
C ASN A 463 -22.74 46.77 8.34
N ASP A 464 -22.90 47.90 9.03
CA ASP A 464 -21.82 48.79 9.49
C ASP A 464 -22.14 49.32 10.89
N LYS A 465 -21.38 48.83 11.87
CA LYS A 465 -21.42 49.27 13.27
C LYS A 465 -21.31 50.79 13.43
N ALA A 466 -20.60 51.47 12.55
CA ALA A 466 -20.34 52.91 12.65
C ALA A 466 -21.57 53.79 12.38
N LEU A 467 -22.66 53.24 11.82
CA LEU A 467 -23.88 53.98 11.53
C LEU A 467 -24.87 54.10 12.71
N LEU A 468 -24.78 53.25 13.75
CA LEU A 468 -25.85 53.14 14.77
C LEU A 468 -25.40 53.17 16.24
N GLY A 469 -24.11 53.02 16.56
CA GLY A 469 -23.61 53.20 17.94
C GLY A 469 -24.18 52.21 18.98
N ILE A 470 -24.51 50.99 18.53
CA ILE A 470 -25.16 49.93 19.32
C ILE A 470 -24.29 48.67 19.44
N ALA A 471 -24.76 47.68 20.20
CA ALA A 471 -24.11 46.38 20.38
C ALA A 471 -23.91 45.68 19.01
N PRO A 472 -22.88 44.82 18.87
CA PRO A 472 -22.59 44.18 17.59
C PRO A 472 -23.72 43.26 17.14
N ASP A 473 -24.08 43.40 15.87
CA ASP A 473 -25.06 42.61 15.15
C ASP A 473 -24.42 41.32 14.62
N THR A 474 -25.22 40.28 14.41
CA THR A 474 -24.70 38.96 13.98
C THR A 474 -25.43 38.39 12.77
N PHE A 475 -24.68 37.74 11.88
CA PHE A 475 -25.21 36.93 10.79
C PHE A 475 -24.74 35.50 10.96
N THR A 476 -25.67 34.56 11.13
CA THR A 476 -25.37 33.16 11.43
C THR A 476 -25.80 32.27 10.28
N TRP A 477 -24.89 31.45 9.76
CA TRP A 477 -25.23 30.31 8.91
C TRP A 477 -25.35 29.06 9.80
N ASN A 478 -26.55 28.47 9.88
CA ASN A 478 -26.75 27.16 10.51
C ASN A 478 -26.71 26.08 9.43
N PHE A 479 -26.09 24.94 9.74
CA PHE A 479 -25.99 23.83 8.79
C PHE A 479 -25.84 22.48 9.48
N ASN A 480 -26.26 21.44 8.78
CA ASN A 480 -26.09 20.06 9.21
C ASN A 480 -24.94 19.39 8.46
N LEU A 481 -23.97 18.85 9.21
CA LEU A 481 -22.91 18.03 8.64
C LEU A 481 -23.31 16.56 8.69
N PRO A 482 -23.20 15.81 7.57
CA PRO A 482 -23.57 14.40 7.54
C PRO A 482 -22.67 13.54 8.45
N GLU A 483 -21.45 13.99 8.71
CA GLU A 483 -20.41 13.24 9.41
C GLU A 483 -19.56 14.21 10.25
N ALA A 484 -19.05 13.76 11.40
CA ALA A 484 -18.07 14.54 12.16
C ALA A 484 -16.70 14.43 11.48
N GLY A 485 -15.90 15.47 11.55
CA GLY A 485 -14.57 15.45 10.95
C GLY A 485 -13.99 16.83 10.74
N THR A 486 -12.82 16.87 10.12
CA THR A 486 -12.17 18.13 9.73
C THR A 486 -12.75 18.59 8.40
N TYR A 487 -13.15 19.86 8.33
CA TYR A 487 -13.64 20.51 7.12
C TYR A 487 -12.78 21.73 6.83
N GLN A 488 -12.33 21.89 5.59
CA GLN A 488 -11.78 23.15 5.10
C GLN A 488 -12.93 24.13 4.89
N VAL A 489 -12.84 25.33 5.46
CA VAL A 489 -13.89 26.36 5.42
C VAL A 489 -13.44 27.52 4.56
N PHE A 490 -14.29 27.91 3.62
CA PHE A 490 -14.12 29.07 2.75
C PHE A 490 -15.28 30.05 2.96
N VAL A 491 -15.03 31.33 2.72
CA VAL A 491 -16.03 32.40 2.77
C VAL A 491 -16.03 33.17 1.45
N HIS A 492 -17.16 33.73 1.06
CA HIS A 492 -17.32 34.55 -0.14
C HIS A 492 -17.92 35.90 0.26
N TYR A 493 -17.53 36.97 -0.43
CA TYR A 493 -17.99 38.33 -0.16
C TYR A 493 -17.65 39.27 -1.34
N THR A 494 -18.29 40.44 -1.36
CA THR A 494 -17.95 41.53 -2.29
C THR A 494 -16.85 42.42 -1.71
N SER A 495 -15.90 42.84 -2.54
CA SER A 495 -14.82 43.74 -2.11
C SER A 495 -15.01 45.18 -2.60
N ALA A 496 -14.86 46.13 -1.69
CA ALA A 496 -14.88 47.57 -1.95
C ALA A 496 -14.03 48.31 -0.89
N SER A 497 -13.66 49.56 -1.16
CA SER A 497 -12.76 50.34 -0.30
C SER A 497 -13.34 50.72 1.07
N ASP A 498 -14.65 50.58 1.24
CA ASP A 498 -15.43 50.86 2.45
C ASP A 498 -15.73 49.59 3.28
N ARG A 499 -15.25 48.41 2.86
CA ARG A 499 -15.41 47.14 3.60
C ARG A 499 -14.45 47.04 4.76
N ALA A 500 -14.82 46.27 5.77
CA ALA A 500 -13.98 45.97 6.92
C ALA A 500 -12.67 45.27 6.50
N THR A 501 -11.55 45.70 7.07
CA THR A 501 -10.25 45.03 6.93
C THR A 501 -10.09 43.87 7.92
N ASN A 502 -10.99 43.76 8.90
CA ASN A 502 -10.92 42.78 9.99
C ASN A 502 -12.24 42.05 10.29
N ALA A 503 -13.12 41.86 9.29
CA ALA A 503 -14.43 41.21 9.44
C ALA A 503 -14.35 39.86 10.18
N PRO A 504 -14.93 39.72 11.39
CA PRO A 504 -14.79 38.53 12.22
C PRO A 504 -15.80 37.42 11.88
N TYR A 505 -15.30 36.20 11.71
CA TYR A 505 -16.04 34.94 11.59
C TYR A 505 -15.75 34.06 12.81
N ILE A 506 -16.77 33.75 13.59
CA ILE A 506 -16.76 32.89 14.77
C ILE A 506 -17.24 31.50 14.35
N LEU A 507 -16.31 30.54 14.32
CA LEU A 507 -16.59 29.15 14.01
C LEU A 507 -16.85 28.38 15.30
N HIS A 508 -18.03 27.78 15.43
CA HIS A 508 -18.35 26.89 16.55
C HIS A 508 -17.87 25.48 16.21
N THR A 509 -16.59 25.22 16.49
CA THR A 509 -15.94 23.94 16.19
C THR A 509 -16.20 22.94 17.31
N LYS A 510 -15.95 21.66 17.02
CA LYS A 510 -15.96 20.57 18.02
C LYS A 510 -15.04 20.85 19.22
N ASN A 511 -13.95 21.60 19.00
CA ASN A 511 -12.93 21.88 20.02
C ASN A 511 -13.15 23.24 20.71
N GLY A 512 -14.29 23.89 20.49
CA GLY A 512 -14.62 25.21 21.01
C GLY A 512 -14.72 26.28 19.93
N GLU A 513 -14.99 27.51 20.34
CA GLU A 513 -15.13 28.65 19.43
C GLU A 513 -13.77 29.16 18.95
N VAL A 514 -13.69 29.44 17.65
CA VAL A 514 -12.50 30.03 17.02
C VAL A 514 -12.92 31.23 16.20
N THR A 515 -12.31 32.39 16.44
CA THR A 515 -12.56 33.61 15.64
C THR A 515 -11.48 33.82 14.59
N LYS A 516 -11.89 34.07 13.34
CA LYS A 516 -11.04 34.45 12.20
C LYS A 516 -11.45 35.78 11.62
N THR A 517 -10.52 36.72 11.50
CA THR A 517 -10.74 38.01 10.87
C THR A 517 -10.33 37.95 9.40
N VAL A 518 -11.18 38.47 8.51
CA VAL A 518 -10.97 38.50 7.06
C VAL A 518 -10.96 39.94 6.56
N ASN A 519 -10.00 40.29 5.71
CA ASN A 519 -9.98 41.60 5.05
C ASN A 519 -10.88 41.57 3.81
N GLN A 520 -12.06 42.19 3.92
CA GLN A 520 -13.05 42.20 2.86
C GLN A 520 -12.82 43.29 1.81
N GLN A 521 -11.77 44.10 1.91
CA GLN A 521 -11.39 45.04 0.84
C GLN A 521 -10.65 44.34 -0.31
N VAL A 522 -10.22 43.08 -0.12
CA VAL A 522 -9.43 42.31 -1.08
C VAL A 522 -10.01 40.91 -1.29
N ASN A 523 -9.76 40.32 -2.46
CA ASN A 523 -10.18 38.95 -2.86
C ASN A 523 -11.71 38.74 -2.96
N GLY A 524 -12.51 39.81 -3.05
CA GLY A 524 -13.95 39.69 -3.25
C GLY A 524 -14.31 39.07 -4.62
N GLY A 525 -15.46 38.39 -4.70
CA GLY A 525 -15.87 37.63 -5.87
C GLY A 525 -15.26 36.23 -5.98
N GLN A 526 -14.52 35.78 -4.98
CA GLN A 526 -13.89 34.45 -4.92
C GLN A 526 -14.11 33.78 -3.56
N TRP A 527 -13.98 32.45 -3.51
CA TRP A 527 -13.97 31.69 -2.26
C TRP A 527 -12.62 31.84 -1.56
N VAL A 528 -12.63 32.50 -0.40
CA VAL A 528 -11.46 32.79 0.43
C VAL A 528 -11.35 31.74 1.53
N ASP A 529 -10.26 30.98 1.53
CA ASP A 529 -9.98 29.97 2.54
C ASP A 529 -9.68 30.61 3.91
N ILE A 530 -10.44 30.22 4.94
CA ILE A 530 -10.26 30.69 6.32
C ILE A 530 -9.75 29.60 7.27
N GLY A 531 -9.48 28.39 6.78
CA GLY A 531 -8.79 27.31 7.51
C GLY A 531 -9.58 26.01 7.65
N ALA A 532 -8.92 24.99 8.21
CA ALA A 532 -9.50 23.68 8.49
C ALA A 532 -9.91 23.55 9.96
N TYR A 533 -11.14 23.08 10.19
CA TYR A 533 -11.73 23.01 11.52
C TYR A 533 -12.46 21.68 11.73
N GLU A 534 -12.36 21.14 12.95
CA GLU A 534 -13.15 19.97 13.32
C GLU A 534 -14.58 20.39 13.67
N PHE A 535 -15.56 19.77 13.03
CA PHE A 535 -16.97 19.96 13.38
C PHE A 535 -17.58 18.63 13.82
N ASN A 536 -18.67 18.73 14.60
CA ASN A 536 -19.47 17.56 14.95
C ASN A 536 -20.35 17.16 13.77
N SER A 537 -20.76 15.89 13.67
CA SER A 537 -21.90 15.51 12.81
C SER A 537 -23.17 16.14 13.36
N GLY A 538 -24.13 16.47 12.49
CA GLY A 538 -25.39 17.12 12.87
C GLY A 538 -25.28 18.64 12.84
N ALA A 539 -26.04 19.32 13.69
CA ALA A 539 -26.19 20.77 13.67
C ALA A 539 -24.89 21.50 14.09
N ASN A 540 -24.45 22.44 13.27
CA ASN A 540 -23.31 23.32 13.49
C ASN A 540 -23.67 24.75 13.02
N LYS A 541 -22.83 25.72 13.38
CA LYS A 541 -23.00 27.11 12.94
C LYS A 541 -21.68 27.85 12.78
N ILE A 542 -21.69 28.84 11.88
CA ILE A 542 -20.66 29.88 11.76
C ILE A 542 -21.37 31.23 11.88
N VAL A 543 -20.82 32.12 12.70
CA VAL A 543 -21.39 33.43 13.00
C VAL A 543 -20.43 34.51 12.51
N GLN A 544 -20.90 35.47 11.74
CA GLN A 544 -20.15 36.68 11.41
C GLN A 544 -20.72 37.84 12.21
N THR A 545 -19.85 38.71 12.74
CA THR A 545 -20.30 39.90 13.51
C THR A 545 -19.85 41.17 12.83
N ASP A 546 -20.61 42.25 13.00
CA ASP A 546 -20.26 43.58 12.46
C ASP A 546 -19.23 44.35 13.32
N ASP A 547 -18.70 43.73 14.39
CA ASP A 547 -17.64 44.27 15.25
C ASP A 547 -16.28 44.41 14.52
N ALA A 548 -16.25 45.33 13.57
CA ALA A 548 -15.17 45.53 12.62
C ALA A 548 -14.95 47.02 12.31
N ASP A 549 -13.94 47.34 11.50
CA ASP A 549 -13.52 48.71 11.17
C ASP A 549 -14.19 49.31 9.91
N GLY A 550 -15.26 48.69 9.42
CA GLY A 550 -16.04 49.15 8.26
C GLY A 550 -17.21 48.21 7.95
N TYR A 551 -17.79 48.32 6.74
CA TYR A 551 -18.90 47.46 6.34
C TYR A 551 -18.51 45.99 6.33
N VAL A 552 -19.23 45.16 7.08
CA VAL A 552 -19.12 43.71 7.06
C VAL A 552 -20.15 43.14 6.08
N ILE A 553 -19.68 42.26 5.20
CA ILE A 553 -20.48 41.61 4.16
C ILE A 553 -20.62 40.14 4.49
N ALA A 554 -21.87 39.69 4.62
CA ALA A 554 -22.24 38.29 4.76
C ALA A 554 -22.89 37.82 3.46
N ASP A 555 -22.28 36.83 2.83
CA ASP A 555 -22.68 36.31 1.51
C ASP A 555 -22.61 34.77 1.56
N GLY A 556 -21.52 34.16 1.10
CA GLY A 556 -21.41 32.69 1.06
C GLY A 556 -20.45 32.10 2.08
N ILE A 557 -20.75 30.88 2.57
CA ILE A 557 -19.76 30.01 3.21
C ILE A 557 -19.72 28.64 2.53
N GLN A 558 -18.55 28.00 2.51
CA GLN A 558 -18.35 26.70 1.91
C GLN A 558 -17.49 25.80 2.79
N LEU A 559 -17.96 24.58 3.09
CA LEU A 559 -17.28 23.58 3.90
C LEU A 559 -16.96 22.34 3.07
N LYS A 560 -15.67 22.06 2.87
CA LYS A 560 -15.18 20.87 2.17
C LYS A 560 -14.66 19.86 3.17
N LYS A 561 -15.29 18.68 3.28
CA LYS A 561 -14.83 17.62 4.18
C LYS A 561 -13.42 17.17 3.79
N LEU A 562 -12.52 17.09 4.76
CA LEU A 562 -11.20 16.49 4.58
C LEU A 562 -11.26 15.01 4.98
N ASN A 563 -10.68 14.15 4.15
CA ASN A 563 -10.72 12.71 4.37
C ASN A 563 -10.00 12.32 5.66
N SER A 564 -10.70 11.56 6.51
CA SER A 564 -10.09 10.82 7.61
C SER A 564 -9.38 9.58 7.06
N ASN A 565 -8.17 9.76 6.51
CA ASN A 565 -7.15 8.70 6.43
C ASN A 565 -6.72 8.37 7.89
N PRO A 566 -6.20 7.17 8.24
CA PRO A 566 -5.83 6.90 9.61
C PRO A 566 -4.71 7.84 10.06
N GLN A 567 -5.08 8.79 10.94
CA GLN A 567 -4.25 9.65 11.79
C GLN A 567 -3.43 10.75 11.09
N PRO A 568 -3.27 11.93 11.71
CA PRO A 568 -2.42 13.00 11.20
C PRO A 568 -0.94 12.69 11.50
N SER A 569 -0.44 11.57 11.00
CA SER A 569 0.98 11.30 11.03
C SER A 569 1.70 11.85 9.82
N LYS A 570 1.05 12.40 8.79
CA LYS A 570 1.72 12.95 7.59
C LYS A 570 0.88 14.03 6.90
N LEU A 571 1.35 15.27 6.87
CA LEU A 571 0.78 16.40 6.13
C LEU A 571 1.80 16.88 5.09
N ILE A 572 1.37 17.16 3.85
CA ILE A 572 2.21 17.73 2.81
C ILE A 572 1.62 19.09 2.42
N ILE A 573 2.48 20.10 2.28
CA ILE A 573 2.14 21.45 1.84
C ILE A 573 2.98 21.78 0.59
N ASP A 574 2.32 21.90 -0.55
CA ASP A 574 2.87 22.27 -1.85
C ASP A 574 2.99 23.79 -2.02
N ASN A 575 3.85 24.25 -2.94
CA ASN A 575 3.97 25.68 -3.27
C ASN A 575 2.72 26.26 -3.93
N THR A 576 1.76 25.44 -4.35
CA THR A 576 0.46 25.87 -4.87
C THR A 576 -0.68 25.82 -3.86
N ASP A 577 -0.45 25.34 -2.63
CA ASP A 577 -1.48 25.25 -1.59
C ASP A 577 -1.80 26.63 -0.99
N THR A 578 -2.63 27.38 -1.70
CA THR A 578 -3.12 28.70 -1.31
C THR A 578 -3.74 28.64 0.09
N GLY A 579 -3.33 29.53 1.00
CA GLY A 579 -3.74 29.51 2.41
C GLY A 579 -2.68 28.91 3.35
N TYR A 580 -1.85 27.99 2.86
CA TYR A 580 -0.72 27.43 3.61
C TYR A 580 0.62 28.02 3.20
N VAL A 581 0.72 28.73 2.07
CA VAL A 581 1.97 29.35 1.61
C VAL A 581 1.93 30.87 1.61
N SER A 582 3.08 31.51 1.85
CA SER A 582 3.25 32.96 1.77
C SER A 582 4.64 33.32 1.24
N THR A 583 4.72 34.38 0.43
CA THR A 583 5.95 34.80 -0.23
C THR A 583 6.30 36.25 0.06
N VAL A 584 7.59 36.53 0.21
CA VAL A 584 8.17 37.87 0.16
C VAL A 584 9.07 37.93 -1.06
N GLY A 585 8.86 38.94 -1.91
CA GLY A 585 9.55 39.06 -3.20
C GLY A 585 8.84 38.37 -4.36
N THR A 586 9.41 38.51 -5.56
CA THR A 586 8.84 37.96 -6.79
C THR A 586 9.44 36.58 -7.09
N TRP A 587 8.66 35.54 -6.83
CA TRP A 587 9.04 34.16 -7.13
C TRP A 587 8.47 33.73 -8.48
N LYS A 588 9.32 33.18 -9.35
CA LYS A 588 8.94 32.79 -10.72
C LYS A 588 8.54 31.32 -10.76
N LYS A 589 7.30 31.05 -11.14
CA LYS A 589 6.80 29.71 -11.44
C LYS A 589 7.57 29.07 -12.60
N SER A 590 7.89 27.78 -12.49
CA SER A 590 8.56 27.00 -13.52
C SER A 590 8.17 25.52 -13.43
N THR A 591 8.27 24.84 -14.57
CA THR A 591 8.07 23.39 -14.72
C THR A 591 9.26 22.72 -15.43
N SER A 592 10.30 23.50 -15.74
CA SER A 592 11.33 23.14 -16.73
C SER A 592 12.28 22.03 -16.28
N ALA A 593 12.54 21.92 -14.97
CA ALA A 593 13.41 20.88 -14.41
C ALA A 593 12.55 19.89 -13.60
N PRO A 594 12.56 18.58 -13.92
CA PRO A 594 11.69 17.58 -13.28
C PRO A 594 12.06 17.33 -11.81
N GLY A 595 11.18 16.65 -11.06
CA GLY A 595 11.43 16.23 -9.67
C GLY A 595 10.82 17.12 -8.59
N TYR A 596 9.98 18.07 -8.96
CA TYR A 596 9.12 18.82 -8.03
C TYR A 596 7.86 18.01 -7.65
N TYR A 597 7.16 18.43 -6.60
CA TYR A 597 5.84 17.97 -6.19
C TYR A 597 4.75 18.85 -6.84
N GLY A 598 3.53 18.32 -6.97
CA GLY A 598 2.42 19.10 -7.52
C GLY A 598 2.63 19.59 -8.96
N SER A 599 1.96 20.68 -9.30
CA SER A 599 1.84 21.13 -10.70
C SER A 599 3.02 21.96 -11.21
N ASN A 600 3.85 22.51 -10.31
CA ASN A 600 4.98 23.38 -10.64
C ASN A 600 5.83 23.63 -9.39
N TYR A 601 7.00 24.25 -9.55
CA TYR A 601 7.77 24.83 -8.46
C TYR A 601 7.97 26.33 -8.68
N GLN A 602 8.36 27.03 -7.62
CA GLN A 602 8.71 28.44 -7.67
C GLN A 602 10.20 28.66 -7.48
N THR A 603 10.76 29.62 -8.22
CA THR A 603 12.19 29.91 -8.25
C THR A 603 12.49 31.33 -7.86
N HIS A 604 13.62 31.52 -7.21
CA HIS A 604 14.19 32.84 -7.00
C HIS A 604 15.70 32.80 -7.26
N ALA A 605 16.24 33.84 -7.88
CA ALA A 605 17.68 33.99 -8.03
C ALA A 605 18.33 34.20 -6.65
N LYS A 606 19.63 33.91 -6.51
CA LYS A 606 20.33 34.25 -5.27
C LYS A 606 20.21 35.74 -4.94
N GLY A 607 20.11 36.05 -3.65
CA GLY A 607 20.00 37.39 -3.12
C GLY A 607 20.54 37.49 -1.70
N THR A 608 20.11 38.52 -0.97
CA THR A 608 20.64 38.87 0.36
C THR A 608 19.91 38.19 1.52
N GLY A 609 18.83 37.43 1.24
CA GLY A 609 17.90 36.90 2.23
C GLY A 609 16.61 37.72 2.37
N ALA A 610 16.47 38.81 1.60
CA ALA A 610 15.29 39.69 1.62
C ALA A 610 14.05 39.00 1.03
N ASN A 611 14.21 38.04 0.11
CA ASN A 611 13.10 37.32 -0.50
C ASN A 611 12.97 35.93 0.12
N SER A 612 11.73 35.48 0.32
CA SER A 612 11.46 34.21 1.00
C SER A 612 10.18 33.54 0.55
N PHE A 613 10.16 32.21 0.65
CA PHE A 613 9.00 31.36 0.47
C PHE A 613 8.72 30.63 1.77
N THR A 614 7.49 30.69 2.27
CA THR A 614 7.13 30.15 3.59
C THR A 614 5.94 29.23 3.49
N TRP A 615 6.09 27.99 4.00
CA TRP A 615 5.00 27.04 4.24
C TRP A 615 4.59 27.14 5.70
N ASN A 616 3.36 27.52 5.97
CA ASN A 616 2.74 27.66 7.28
C ASN A 616 2.08 26.35 7.67
N PHE A 617 2.32 25.89 8.90
CA PHE A 617 1.82 24.63 9.42
C PHE A 617 1.08 24.89 10.74
N MET A 618 -0.12 24.34 10.86
CA MET A 618 -0.83 24.28 12.13
C MET A 618 -0.82 22.83 12.61
N PRO A 619 -0.05 22.49 13.65
CA PRO A 619 0.04 21.12 14.14
C PRO A 619 -1.32 20.61 14.62
N PRO A 620 -1.83 19.49 14.07
CA PRO A 620 -3.12 18.93 14.47
C PRO A 620 -3.04 18.24 15.84
N GLU A 621 -1.85 17.82 16.26
CA GLU A 621 -1.58 17.21 17.57
C GLU A 621 -0.25 17.73 18.12
N THR A 622 -0.11 17.69 19.46
CA THR A 622 1.18 17.94 20.11
C THR A 622 2.05 16.70 19.97
N GLY A 623 3.28 16.86 19.51
CA GLY A 623 4.19 15.72 19.33
C GLY A 623 5.49 16.10 18.61
N VAL A 624 6.36 15.11 18.41
CA VAL A 624 7.56 15.26 17.58
C VAL A 624 7.19 14.93 16.13
N TYR A 625 7.56 15.80 15.19
CA TYR A 625 7.36 15.56 13.76
C TYR A 625 8.70 15.56 13.02
N ARG A 626 8.87 14.62 12.10
CA ARG A 626 9.88 14.66 11.05
C ARG A 626 9.44 15.65 9.97
N VAL A 627 10.31 16.58 9.63
CA VAL A 627 10.05 17.60 8.61
C VAL A 627 10.99 17.35 7.43
N THR A 628 10.43 17.14 6.25
CA THR A 628 11.17 16.90 4.99
C THR A 628 10.74 17.89 3.92
N VAL A 629 11.60 18.18 2.96
CA VAL A 629 11.31 19.06 1.81
C VAL A 629 11.55 18.35 0.50
N ARG A 630 10.80 18.74 -0.53
CA ARG A 630 11.04 18.34 -1.91
C ARG A 630 11.38 19.56 -2.75
N TYR A 631 12.15 19.35 -3.81
CA TYR A 631 12.55 20.38 -4.76
C TYR A 631 13.05 19.75 -6.06
N SER A 632 13.10 20.55 -7.12
CA SER A 632 13.73 20.19 -8.38
C SER A 632 15.24 20.43 -8.35
N SER A 633 16.03 19.46 -8.84
CA SER A 633 17.48 19.56 -8.91
C SER A 633 18.00 19.90 -10.30
N TYR A 634 18.92 20.85 -10.35
CA TYR A 634 19.60 21.27 -11.57
C TYR A 634 20.96 21.91 -11.28
N SER A 635 21.81 22.05 -12.29
CA SER A 635 23.20 22.52 -12.13
C SER A 635 23.33 23.98 -11.67
N ASP A 636 22.31 24.81 -11.92
CA ASP A 636 22.24 26.23 -11.56
C ASP A 636 21.65 26.49 -10.16
N ARG A 637 21.20 25.44 -9.46
CA ARG A 637 20.60 25.55 -8.12
C ARG A 637 21.64 25.84 -7.06
N ALA A 638 21.16 26.38 -5.94
CA ALA A 638 21.98 26.63 -4.78
C ALA A 638 22.51 25.32 -4.18
N THR A 639 23.79 25.29 -3.79
CA THR A 639 24.34 24.19 -2.99
C THR A 639 24.06 24.37 -1.49
N ASN A 640 23.52 25.52 -1.10
CA ASN A 640 23.39 25.93 0.29
C ASN A 640 22.05 26.63 0.61
N ALA A 641 20.96 26.26 -0.08
CA ALA A 641 19.62 26.83 0.08
C ALA A 641 19.16 26.76 1.57
N PRO A 642 18.91 27.90 2.24
CA PRO A 642 18.62 27.91 3.67
C PRO A 642 17.13 27.70 3.97
N TYR A 643 16.79 26.56 4.57
CA TYR A 643 15.46 26.28 5.10
C TYR A 643 15.43 26.46 6.62
N THR A 644 14.56 27.32 7.13
CA THR A 644 14.35 27.57 8.56
C THR A 644 13.03 26.97 9.02
N VAL A 645 13.09 25.95 9.86
CA VAL A 645 11.92 25.38 10.54
C VAL A 645 11.67 26.14 11.82
N THR A 646 10.51 26.76 11.98
CA THR A 646 10.04 27.37 13.23
C THR A 646 9.05 26.42 13.90
N TYR A 647 9.35 26.05 15.14
CA TYR A 647 8.58 25.10 15.96
C TYR A 647 8.33 25.70 17.35
N ALA A 648 7.63 24.96 18.23
CA ALA A 648 6.98 25.54 19.42
C ALA A 648 7.91 26.38 20.32
N ASN A 649 9.18 25.98 20.44
CA ASN A 649 10.15 26.57 21.36
C ASN A 649 11.41 27.12 20.67
N GLY A 650 11.43 27.23 19.33
CA GLY A 650 12.64 27.67 18.64
C GLY A 650 12.58 27.67 17.13
N SER A 651 13.75 27.86 16.51
CA SER A 651 13.89 27.75 15.06
C SER A 651 15.21 27.11 14.70
N TYR A 652 15.24 26.37 13.60
CA TYR A 652 16.42 25.67 13.13
C TYR A 652 16.59 25.86 11.63
N THR A 653 17.77 26.32 11.22
CA THR A 653 18.10 26.52 9.80
C THR A 653 19.03 25.41 9.29
N LYS A 654 18.58 24.68 8.27
CA LYS A 654 19.39 23.72 7.51
C LYS A 654 19.68 24.27 6.11
N LYS A 655 20.95 24.24 5.71
CA LYS A 655 21.36 24.50 4.33
C LYS A 655 21.28 23.22 3.53
N VAL A 656 20.56 23.27 2.41
CA VAL A 656 20.28 22.11 1.55
C VAL A 656 20.92 22.32 0.18
N ASN A 657 21.61 21.30 -0.32
CA ASN A 657 22.16 21.30 -1.66
C ASN A 657 21.07 20.94 -2.67
N GLN A 658 20.50 21.94 -3.34
CA GLN A 658 19.46 21.74 -4.34
C GLN A 658 19.98 21.28 -5.70
N ARG A 659 21.30 21.17 -5.91
CA ARG A 659 21.83 20.54 -7.15
C ARG A 659 21.68 19.03 -7.18
N SER A 660 21.38 18.42 -6.04
CA SER A 660 21.28 16.97 -5.87
C SER A 660 20.13 16.61 -4.94
N GLY A 661 19.62 15.38 -5.05
CA GLY A 661 18.55 14.88 -4.18
C GLY A 661 17.13 15.32 -4.57
N GLY A 662 16.98 16.21 -5.56
CA GLY A 662 15.69 16.60 -6.10
C GLY A 662 14.91 15.41 -6.66
N GLY A 663 13.59 15.48 -6.57
CA GLY A 663 12.72 14.32 -6.80
C GLY A 663 12.46 13.45 -5.56
N ASN A 664 13.28 13.55 -4.51
CA ASN A 664 13.12 12.82 -3.25
C ASN A 664 12.72 13.77 -2.11
N TRP A 665 12.14 13.22 -1.03
CA TRP A 665 11.94 13.93 0.23
C TRP A 665 13.27 14.01 1.01
N VAL A 666 13.76 15.21 1.23
CA VAL A 666 15.02 15.50 1.91
C VAL A 666 14.72 15.98 3.33
N GLU A 667 15.17 15.24 4.33
CA GLU A 667 14.92 15.56 5.75
C GLU A 667 15.59 16.87 6.17
N LEU A 668 14.83 17.77 6.81
CA LEU A 668 15.35 18.93 7.54
C LEU A 668 15.69 18.57 8.98
N GLY A 669 14.88 17.73 9.62
CA GLY A 669 15.13 17.15 10.95
C GLY A 669 13.84 16.72 11.63
N VAL A 670 13.92 16.45 12.93
CA VAL A 670 12.78 16.17 13.82
C VAL A 670 12.60 17.30 14.84
N PHE A 671 11.35 17.76 15.01
CA PHE A 671 11.03 18.96 15.80
C PHE A 671 9.76 18.76 16.64
N PRO A 672 9.72 19.26 17.89
CA PRO A 672 8.52 19.24 18.70
C PRO A 672 7.56 20.36 18.26
N PHE A 673 6.35 19.97 17.92
CA PHE A 673 5.25 20.88 17.62
C PHE A 673 4.16 20.77 18.69
N GLN A 674 3.49 21.89 18.94
CA GLN A 674 2.38 21.95 19.88
C GLN A 674 1.10 22.22 19.11
N GLN A 675 0.05 21.45 19.43
CA GLN A 675 -1.26 21.61 18.83
C GLN A 675 -1.74 23.04 18.96
N GLY A 676 -2.26 23.62 17.88
CA GLY A 676 -2.81 24.98 17.88
C GLY A 676 -1.76 26.11 17.92
N LYS A 677 -0.45 25.81 18.00
CA LYS A 677 0.60 26.82 17.84
C LYS A 677 1.11 26.84 16.40
N ALA A 678 1.00 28.00 15.76
CA ALA A 678 1.49 28.18 14.39
C ALA A 678 2.99 27.86 14.28
N ALA A 679 3.30 27.02 13.30
CA ALA A 679 4.64 26.61 12.89
C ALA A 679 4.86 26.97 11.43
N LYS A 680 6.12 26.93 10.96
CA LYS A 680 6.43 27.19 9.55
C LYS A 680 7.77 26.62 9.12
N VAL A 681 7.91 26.43 7.81
CA VAL A 681 9.21 26.27 7.15
C VAL A 681 9.40 27.46 6.22
N LYS A 682 10.54 28.16 6.32
CA LYS A 682 10.87 29.34 5.52
C LYS A 682 12.15 29.09 4.72
N LEU A 683 12.06 29.15 3.39
CA LEU A 683 13.20 29.20 2.47
C LEU A 683 13.53 30.65 2.13
N THR A 684 14.81 31.04 2.15
CA THR A 684 15.25 32.39 1.72
C THR A 684 16.22 32.35 0.56
N ASP A 685 16.34 33.47 -0.16
CA ASP A 685 17.26 33.62 -1.28
C ASP A 685 18.72 33.88 -0.88
N GLN A 686 19.07 33.79 0.42
CA GLN A 686 20.45 33.93 0.92
C GLN A 686 21.30 32.69 0.60
N ALA A 687 21.57 32.49 -0.68
CA ALA A 687 22.18 31.28 -1.22
C ALA A 687 23.23 31.58 -2.31
N ASP A 688 23.94 30.56 -2.77
CA ASP A 688 24.99 30.67 -3.79
C ASP A 688 24.49 30.46 -5.24
N GLY A 689 23.22 30.08 -5.42
CA GLY A 689 22.57 29.84 -6.71
C GLY A 689 21.05 30.02 -6.64
N TYR A 690 20.32 29.55 -7.64
CA TYR A 690 18.85 29.61 -7.62
C TYR A 690 18.28 28.77 -6.47
N VAL A 691 17.35 29.34 -5.71
CA VAL A 691 16.60 28.63 -4.68
C VAL A 691 15.23 28.21 -5.22
N ILE A 692 14.82 26.99 -4.86
CA ILE A 692 13.62 26.32 -5.38
C ILE A 692 12.67 26.02 -4.23
N ALA A 693 11.50 26.64 -4.29
CA ALA A 693 10.39 26.37 -3.40
C ALA A 693 9.41 25.44 -4.10
N ASP A 694 9.19 24.28 -3.50
CA ASP A 694 8.30 23.24 -4.00
C ASP A 694 7.41 22.77 -2.83
N ALA A 695 7.72 21.66 -2.16
CA ALA A 695 6.86 21.15 -1.08
C ALA A 695 7.58 20.87 0.25
N VAL A 696 6.82 20.89 1.35
CA VAL A 696 7.23 20.50 2.70
C VAL A 696 6.29 19.41 3.22
N GLN A 697 6.83 18.43 3.93
CA GLN A 697 6.08 17.36 4.57
C GLN A 697 6.39 17.33 6.07
N PHE A 698 5.34 17.21 6.89
CA PHE A 698 5.37 17.08 8.34
C PHE A 698 4.82 15.71 8.73
N GLU A 699 5.65 14.86 9.32
CA GLU A 699 5.28 13.50 9.71
C GLU A 699 5.39 13.29 11.23
N LYS A 700 4.29 13.06 11.97
CA LYS A 700 4.34 12.81 13.41
C LYS A 700 5.02 11.47 13.69
N VAL A 701 5.97 11.45 14.63
CA VAL A 701 6.70 10.25 15.03
C VAL A 701 6.28 9.86 16.45
N ASP A 702 5.51 8.78 16.56
CA ASP A 702 5.06 8.27 17.85
C ASP A 702 6.24 7.70 18.67
N GLY A 703 6.11 7.76 20.00
CA GLY A 703 7.14 7.29 20.92
C GLY A 703 8.38 8.19 21.03
N MET A 704 8.47 9.30 20.27
CA MET A 704 9.57 10.26 20.38
C MET A 704 9.22 11.45 21.28
N LYS A 705 10.20 11.90 22.07
CA LYS A 705 10.15 13.14 22.84
C LYS A 705 11.52 13.82 22.80
N ILE A 706 11.53 15.14 22.66
CA ILE A 706 12.73 15.97 22.68
C ILE A 706 12.64 16.89 23.89
N VAL A 707 13.77 17.09 24.56
CA VAL A 707 13.91 17.95 25.73
C VAL A 707 15.14 18.83 25.54
N ASP A 708 14.91 20.13 25.43
CA ASP A 708 15.92 21.17 25.22
C ASP A 708 16.42 21.78 26.55
N ASN A 709 17.57 22.47 26.55
CA ASN A 709 18.08 23.14 27.75
C ASN A 709 17.20 24.30 28.23
N GLY A 710 16.44 24.92 27.33
CA GLY A 710 15.49 26.00 27.65
C GLY A 710 14.11 25.50 28.10
N ASP A 711 13.83 24.19 27.99
CA ASP A 711 12.52 23.65 28.30
C ASP A 711 12.20 23.67 29.81
N SER A 712 10.90 23.72 30.12
CA SER A 712 10.42 23.66 31.51
C SER A 712 10.82 22.35 32.18
N GLY A 713 11.29 22.44 33.43
CA GLY A 713 11.67 21.27 34.24
C GLY A 713 13.13 20.88 34.12
N MET A 714 13.97 21.60 33.36
CA MET A 714 15.41 21.41 33.37
C MET A 714 16.04 22.08 34.60
N SER A 715 17.17 21.55 35.08
CA SER A 715 17.85 22.13 36.26
C SER A 715 19.35 22.18 36.08
N LYS A 716 19.97 23.19 36.70
CA LYS A 716 21.41 23.42 36.69
C LYS A 716 21.94 23.64 38.10
N THR A 717 23.12 23.12 38.36
CA THR A 717 23.89 23.35 39.58
C THR A 717 25.20 24.02 39.19
N GLY A 718 25.57 25.05 39.96
CA GLY A 718 26.77 25.84 39.70
C GLY A 718 26.64 26.80 38.51
N THR A 719 27.78 27.17 37.92
CA THR A 719 27.85 28.23 36.90
C THR A 719 27.71 27.67 35.49
N TRP A 720 26.61 28.02 34.83
CA TRP A 720 26.36 27.76 33.40
C TRP A 720 26.01 29.06 32.69
N LYS A 721 26.64 29.30 31.54
CA LYS A 721 26.43 30.48 30.71
C LYS A 721 25.67 30.10 29.44
N SER A 722 24.62 30.85 29.11
CA SER A 722 23.93 30.74 27.83
C SER A 722 24.75 31.39 26.72
N SER A 723 24.67 30.86 25.50
CA SER A 723 25.29 31.44 24.32
C SER A 723 24.56 31.07 23.03
N THR A 724 24.66 31.97 22.05
CA THR A 724 24.17 31.79 20.67
C THR A 724 25.28 32.07 19.64
N SER A 725 26.52 32.26 20.12
CA SER A 725 27.68 32.72 19.34
C SER A 725 28.08 31.72 18.25
N GLN A 726 28.08 30.44 18.61
CA GLN A 726 28.32 29.34 17.70
C GLN A 726 26.97 28.80 17.24
N LYS A 727 26.70 28.80 15.94
CA LYS A 727 25.44 28.28 15.37
C LYS A 727 25.43 26.75 15.38
N THR A 728 24.30 26.12 15.04
CA THR A 728 24.04 24.64 15.00
C THR A 728 23.56 23.97 16.31
N TYR A 729 23.13 24.76 17.30
CA TYR A 729 22.45 24.27 18.51
C TYR A 729 20.95 23.97 18.26
N TYR A 730 20.33 23.22 19.18
CA TYR A 730 18.89 23.01 19.24
C TYR A 730 18.20 24.13 20.04
N GLY A 731 16.90 24.36 19.81
CA GLY A 731 16.17 25.39 20.54
C GLY A 731 16.63 26.83 20.27
N SER A 732 16.61 27.66 21.31
CA SER A 732 16.92 29.09 21.25
C SER A 732 18.40 29.42 21.47
N ASP A 733 19.09 28.59 22.24
CA ASP A 733 20.45 28.78 22.71
C ASP A 733 21.07 27.44 23.12
N TYR A 734 22.35 27.44 23.47
CA TYR A 734 22.96 26.36 24.24
C TYR A 734 23.59 26.95 25.50
N ILE A 735 23.80 26.11 26.51
CA ILE A 735 24.51 26.51 27.73
C ILE A 735 25.84 25.78 27.85
N TYR A 736 26.82 26.41 28.47
CA TYR A 736 28.14 25.82 28.68
C TYR A 736 28.70 26.10 30.07
N SER A 737 29.61 25.21 30.49
CA SER A 737 30.44 25.39 31.68
C SER A 737 31.91 25.09 31.34
N HIS A 738 32.83 25.80 31.98
CA HIS A 738 34.26 25.50 31.85
C HIS A 738 34.58 24.20 32.59
N LYS A 739 35.66 23.52 32.19
CA LYS A 739 36.14 22.32 32.90
C LYS A 739 36.29 22.58 34.39
N GLY A 740 35.88 21.62 35.20
CA GLY A 740 35.93 21.69 36.66
C GLY A 740 36.02 20.31 37.30
N THR A 741 35.67 20.25 38.58
CA THR A 741 35.80 19.04 39.41
C THR A 741 34.56 18.15 39.39
N GLY A 742 33.51 18.54 38.64
CA GLY A 742 32.19 17.92 38.67
C GLY A 742 31.15 18.71 39.46
N ALA A 743 31.52 19.86 40.03
CA ALA A 743 30.64 20.70 40.84
C ALA A 743 29.55 21.41 40.01
N ASN A 744 29.78 21.63 38.71
CA ASN A 744 28.77 22.19 37.82
C ASN A 744 28.08 21.06 37.04
N THR A 745 26.76 20.95 37.16
CA THR A 745 25.97 19.93 36.46
C THR A 745 24.74 20.51 35.78
N PHE A 746 24.37 19.97 34.62
CA PHE A 746 23.09 20.23 33.97
C PHE A 746 22.27 18.95 33.89
N THR A 747 20.99 19.02 34.27
CA THR A 747 20.09 17.87 34.31
C THR A 747 18.91 18.07 33.38
N TRP A 748 18.79 17.16 32.41
CA TRP A 748 17.56 16.98 31.65
C TRP A 748 16.64 15.99 32.35
N ASN A 749 15.46 16.45 32.77
CA ASN A 749 14.41 15.57 33.31
C ASN A 749 13.58 15.03 32.15
N LEU A 750 13.76 13.74 31.82
CA LEU A 750 13.18 13.14 30.62
C LEU A 750 11.70 12.83 30.81
N ASN A 751 11.28 12.48 32.03
CA ASN A 751 9.90 12.12 32.38
C ASN A 751 9.27 11.20 31.32
N ALA A 752 9.76 9.96 31.26
CA ALA A 752 9.34 8.98 30.25
C ALA A 752 7.80 8.86 30.23
N PRO A 753 7.14 8.96 29.06
CA PRO A 753 5.68 8.92 28.97
C PRO A 753 5.06 7.63 29.53
N GLU A 754 5.79 6.53 29.41
CA GLU A 754 5.42 5.20 29.88
C GLU A 754 6.68 4.46 30.37
N THR A 755 6.46 3.31 31.01
CA THR A 755 7.57 2.43 31.40
C THR A 755 8.00 1.60 30.19
N GLY A 756 9.31 1.54 29.92
CA GLY A 756 9.83 0.69 28.85
C GLY A 756 11.27 0.99 28.42
N THR A 757 11.72 0.32 27.38
CA THR A 757 13.00 0.54 26.70
C THR A 757 12.98 1.77 25.79
N TYR A 758 13.95 2.66 25.97
CA TYR A 758 14.15 3.87 25.17
C TYR A 758 15.57 3.96 24.61
N LYS A 759 15.70 4.37 23.35
CA LYS A 759 16.96 4.89 22.81
C LYS A 759 17.10 6.36 23.20
N LEU A 760 18.24 6.71 23.76
CA LEU A 760 18.57 8.09 24.16
C LEU A 760 19.64 8.63 23.24
N TYR A 761 19.46 9.87 22.79
CA TYR A 761 20.41 10.61 21.98
C TYR A 761 20.65 11.99 22.59
N ALA A 762 21.85 12.51 22.44
CA ALA A 762 22.21 13.87 22.81
C ALA A 762 22.63 14.65 21.56
N ARG A 763 22.36 15.96 21.56
CA ARG A 763 22.84 16.90 20.57
C ARG A 763 23.62 18.00 21.28
N TRP A 764 24.62 18.57 20.61
CA TRP A 764 25.41 19.70 21.10
C TRP A 764 26.05 20.45 19.93
N GLN A 765 26.48 21.68 20.21
CA GLN A 765 27.23 22.53 19.29
C GLN A 765 28.73 22.17 19.32
N PRO A 766 29.33 21.66 18.22
CA PRO A 766 30.73 21.24 18.23
C PRO A 766 31.71 22.39 17.97
N HIS A 767 32.79 22.48 18.77
CA HIS A 767 33.86 23.46 18.58
C HIS A 767 35.21 22.93 19.11
N THR A 768 36.32 23.50 18.66
CA THR A 768 37.68 22.98 18.96
C THR A 768 38.08 23.11 20.43
N ASP A 769 37.43 24.00 21.19
CA ASP A 769 37.66 24.26 22.62
C ASP A 769 36.78 23.40 23.55
N ARG A 770 35.94 22.51 23.00
CA ARG A 770 35.06 21.62 23.76
C ARG A 770 35.82 20.42 24.33
N ALA A 771 35.24 19.81 25.37
CA ALA A 771 35.75 18.58 25.95
C ALA A 771 35.69 17.40 24.97
N THR A 772 36.66 16.50 25.07
CA THR A 772 36.64 15.21 24.35
C THR A 772 36.00 14.09 25.12
N ASP A 773 35.73 14.31 26.41
CA ASP A 773 35.31 13.30 27.35
C ASP A 773 34.15 13.78 28.25
N ALA A 774 33.30 14.67 27.71
CA ALA A 774 32.15 15.24 28.41
C ALA A 774 31.25 14.12 28.98
N PRO A 775 31.09 14.00 30.32
CA PRO A 775 30.38 12.88 30.94
C PRO A 775 28.86 13.10 31.00
N PHE A 776 28.11 12.31 30.23
CA PHE A 776 26.66 12.20 30.32
C PHE A 776 26.28 11.00 31.20
N THR A 777 25.66 11.26 32.36
CA THR A 777 25.16 10.24 33.28
C THR A 777 23.67 10.00 33.03
N VAL A 778 23.32 8.84 32.53
CA VAL A 778 21.92 8.42 32.31
C VAL A 778 21.42 7.67 33.53
N HIS A 779 20.37 8.18 34.18
CA HIS A 779 19.67 7.50 35.26
C HIS A 779 18.51 6.68 34.68
N HIS A 780 18.59 5.37 34.86
CA HIS A 780 17.65 4.38 34.33
C HIS A 780 17.21 3.42 35.45
N GLN A 781 16.23 2.54 35.19
CA GLN A 781 15.65 1.67 36.22
C GLN A 781 16.70 0.83 36.96
N ASN A 782 17.71 0.33 36.25
CA ASN A 782 18.76 -0.52 36.80
C ASN A 782 19.95 0.24 37.42
N GLY A 783 19.84 1.56 37.63
CA GLY A 783 20.92 2.39 38.19
C GLY A 783 21.36 3.53 37.27
N GLN A 784 22.66 3.75 37.15
CA GLN A 784 23.21 4.87 36.38
C GLN A 784 24.33 4.40 35.46
N THR A 785 24.36 4.92 34.24
CA THR A 785 25.42 4.67 33.26
C THR A 785 26.06 5.98 32.84
N VAL A 786 27.39 6.06 32.86
CA VAL A 786 28.15 7.23 32.40
C VAL A 786 28.67 6.99 30.98
N LYS A 787 28.43 7.95 30.07
CA LYS A 787 28.95 7.97 28.70
C LYS A 787 29.77 9.24 28.48
N LYS A 788 31.05 9.06 28.17
CA LYS A 788 31.96 10.16 27.83
C LYS A 788 31.90 10.45 26.34
N MET A 789 31.61 11.69 25.97
CA MET A 789 31.40 12.11 24.58
C MET A 789 32.40 13.17 24.13
N ASP A 790 32.88 13.03 22.88
CA ASP A 790 33.71 14.06 22.22
C ASP A 790 32.83 15.16 21.62
N GLN A 791 32.83 16.31 22.28
CA GLN A 791 32.07 17.48 21.87
C GLN A 791 32.78 18.36 20.84
N ARG A 792 33.97 17.98 20.34
CA ARG A 792 34.68 18.75 19.30
C ARG A 792 34.32 18.30 17.89
N THR A 793 33.96 17.03 17.73
CA THR A 793 33.83 16.38 16.42
C THR A 793 32.77 17.04 15.55
N THR A 794 33.21 17.69 14.47
CA THR A 794 32.32 18.36 13.50
C THR A 794 31.50 17.37 12.67
N THR A 795 31.87 16.09 12.65
CA THR A 795 31.08 15.00 12.06
C THR A 795 29.72 14.81 12.75
N HIS A 796 29.59 15.25 14.01
CA HIS A 796 28.36 15.25 14.80
C HIS A 796 27.58 16.57 14.72
N ARG A 797 28.07 17.55 13.95
CA ARG A 797 27.35 18.80 13.72
C ARG A 797 25.96 18.49 13.16
N ASP A 798 24.94 19.08 13.78
CA ASP A 798 23.52 18.93 13.41
C ASP A 798 22.97 17.49 13.49
N LYS A 799 23.59 16.62 14.30
CA LYS A 799 23.16 15.22 14.45
C LYS A 799 22.81 14.88 15.89
N TRP A 800 21.87 13.96 16.04
CA TRP A 800 21.59 13.27 17.29
C TRP A 800 22.62 12.15 17.48
N VAL A 801 23.38 12.19 18.57
CA VAL A 801 24.42 11.21 18.90
C VAL A 801 23.90 10.27 19.99
N ALA A 802 23.91 8.97 19.72
CA ALA A 802 23.36 7.98 20.65
C ALA A 802 24.15 7.92 21.98
N LEU A 803 23.44 8.06 23.09
CA LEU A 803 23.95 7.76 24.43
C LEU A 803 23.82 6.25 24.73
N GLY A 804 22.80 5.60 24.19
CA GLY A 804 22.55 4.17 24.37
C GLY A 804 21.07 3.82 24.42
N THR A 805 20.78 2.59 24.82
CA THR A 805 19.42 2.06 25.01
C THR A 805 19.22 1.71 26.48
N PHE A 806 18.15 2.21 27.09
CA PHE A 806 17.94 2.15 28.55
C PHE A 806 16.48 1.90 28.90
N ASN A 807 16.22 1.18 29.98
CA ASN A 807 14.87 1.03 30.53
C ASN A 807 14.55 2.19 31.47
N LEU A 808 13.48 2.92 31.17
CA LEU A 808 13.00 4.04 31.97
C LEU A 808 11.62 3.68 32.56
N ALA A 809 11.36 4.07 33.80
CA ALA A 809 10.01 3.97 34.37
C ALA A 809 9.19 5.20 33.98
N GLN A 810 7.87 5.03 33.82
CA GLN A 810 6.95 6.13 33.58
C GLN A 810 7.14 7.26 34.60
N GLY A 811 7.19 8.50 34.10
CA GLY A 811 7.38 9.70 34.92
C GLY A 811 8.80 9.87 35.48
N THR A 812 9.73 8.96 35.18
CA THR A 812 11.12 9.00 35.64
C THR A 812 12.11 9.19 34.47
N GLY A 813 13.41 9.08 34.77
CA GLY A 813 14.49 9.18 33.79
C GLY A 813 15.07 10.59 33.76
N LYS A 814 16.40 10.68 33.90
CA LYS A 814 17.14 11.94 33.75
C LYS A 814 18.52 11.70 33.16
N VAL A 815 19.02 12.69 32.44
CA VAL A 815 20.40 12.73 31.96
C VAL A 815 21.10 13.88 32.66
N VAL A 816 22.29 13.63 33.22
CA VAL A 816 23.09 14.64 33.92
C VAL A 816 24.42 14.82 33.19
N LEU A 817 24.68 16.02 32.67
CA LEU A 817 26.00 16.41 32.16
C LEU A 817 26.80 17.09 33.28
N SER A 818 28.05 16.70 33.46
CA SER A 818 28.96 17.27 34.46
C SER A 818 30.17 17.96 33.82
N ASP A 819 30.70 18.99 34.48
CA ASP A 819 31.93 19.69 34.07
C ASP A 819 33.23 18.96 34.41
N GLN A 820 33.16 17.74 34.97
CA GLN A 820 34.31 16.86 35.20
C GLN A 820 34.86 16.29 33.88
N ALA A 821 35.45 17.17 33.07
CA ALA A 821 35.91 16.88 31.72
C ALA A 821 37.23 17.63 31.43
N ASN A 822 37.85 17.33 30.29
CA ASN A 822 39.13 17.94 29.91
C ASN A 822 39.01 19.28 29.15
N GLY A 823 37.80 19.76 28.89
CA GLY A 823 37.53 21.02 28.19
C GLY A 823 36.16 21.61 28.53
N ILE A 824 35.69 22.59 27.75
CA ILE A 824 34.36 23.18 27.94
C ILE A 824 33.29 22.13 27.65
N VAL A 825 32.31 21.97 28.55
CA VAL A 825 31.15 21.11 28.34
C VAL A 825 29.94 21.94 27.91
N VAL A 826 29.17 21.42 26.96
CA VAL A 826 27.98 22.06 26.40
C VAL A 826 26.75 21.19 26.64
N ALA A 827 25.70 21.79 27.18
CA ALA A 827 24.36 21.23 27.26
C ALA A 827 23.44 21.95 26.27
N ASP A 828 22.76 21.16 25.46
CA ASP A 828 21.81 21.58 24.43
C ASP A 828 20.55 20.71 24.57
N ALA A 829 20.38 19.62 23.81
CA ALA A 829 19.15 18.82 23.85
C ALA A 829 19.35 17.29 23.98
N ILE A 830 18.32 16.61 24.51
CA ILE A 830 18.19 15.16 24.58
C ILE A 830 16.94 14.71 23.79
N LEU A 831 17.09 13.67 22.97
CA LEU A 831 15.98 12.97 22.32
C LEU A 831 15.82 11.59 22.96
N ILE A 832 14.58 11.22 23.29
CA ILE A 832 14.21 9.87 23.69
C ILE A 832 13.26 9.28 22.65
N GLU A 833 13.48 8.02 22.31
CA GLU A 833 12.70 7.25 21.35
C GLU A 833 12.30 5.92 22.01
N ARG A 834 11.00 5.71 22.23
CA ARG A 834 10.45 4.43 22.69
C ARG A 834 10.70 3.37 21.63
N VAL A 835 11.28 2.25 22.03
CA VAL A 835 11.44 1.07 21.18
C VAL A 835 10.76 -0.12 21.83
N PRO A 836 10.26 -1.13 21.09
CA PRO A 836 9.64 -2.31 21.70
C PRO A 836 10.51 -2.93 22.79
N ASP A 837 9.90 -3.42 23.86
CA ASP A 837 10.65 -4.12 24.91
C ASP A 837 11.25 -5.40 24.33
N MET A 838 12.58 -5.48 24.41
CA MET A 838 13.37 -6.56 23.85
C MET A 838 14.14 -7.29 24.95
N VAL A 839 14.10 -8.62 24.91
CA VAL A 839 14.95 -9.49 25.73
C VAL A 839 15.88 -10.21 24.79
N ILE A 840 17.19 -10.11 24.99
CA ILE A 840 18.19 -10.88 24.25
C ILE A 840 18.90 -11.80 25.26
N SER A 841 19.04 -13.07 24.91
CA SER A 841 19.75 -14.09 25.68
C SER A 841 20.79 -14.74 24.76
N ASP A 842 22.05 -14.41 24.97
CA ASP A 842 23.21 -14.89 24.23
C ASP A 842 23.74 -16.20 24.84
N ASN A 843 24.40 -17.06 24.06
CA ASN A 843 24.93 -18.33 24.57
C ASN A 843 26.00 -18.16 25.68
N THR A 844 26.59 -16.98 25.84
CA THR A 844 27.53 -16.68 26.93
C THR A 844 26.89 -16.09 28.18
N ASP A 845 25.60 -15.78 28.14
CA ASP A 845 24.89 -15.20 29.28
C ASP A 845 24.76 -16.21 30.44
N ALA A 846 24.87 -15.67 31.66
CA ALA A 846 24.82 -16.48 32.88
C ALA A 846 23.48 -17.20 33.04
N GLY A 847 23.52 -18.51 33.27
CA GLY A 847 22.35 -19.37 33.41
C GLY A 847 21.94 -20.09 32.13
N ASN A 848 22.55 -19.78 30.98
CA ASN A 848 22.40 -20.58 29.76
C ASN A 848 23.30 -21.80 29.81
N GLU A 849 22.78 -22.97 29.42
CA GLU A 849 23.52 -24.23 29.56
C GLU A 849 23.35 -25.18 28.37
N GLY A 850 24.44 -25.85 28.02
CA GLY A 850 24.45 -26.94 27.05
C GLY A 850 24.57 -28.29 27.77
N ILE A 851 23.59 -29.16 27.58
CA ILE A 851 23.67 -30.57 27.99
C ILE A 851 24.26 -31.38 26.83
N GLY A 852 25.23 -32.24 27.12
CA GLY A 852 25.98 -32.99 26.12
C GLY A 852 27.23 -32.23 25.64
N THR A 853 27.80 -32.66 24.50
CA THR A 853 29.05 -32.05 24.01
C THR A 853 28.77 -30.87 23.08
N TRP A 854 28.97 -29.66 23.60
CA TRP A 854 28.94 -28.40 22.84
C TRP A 854 30.34 -27.81 22.72
N LYS A 855 30.73 -27.42 21.50
CA LYS A 855 32.03 -26.81 21.20
C LYS A 855 31.86 -25.33 20.91
N THR A 856 32.68 -24.49 21.55
CA THR A 856 32.71 -23.04 21.29
C THR A 856 33.51 -22.71 20.04
N SER A 857 33.05 -21.72 19.26
CA SER A 857 33.74 -21.23 18.07
C SER A 857 33.42 -19.75 17.84
N SER A 858 34.31 -19.07 17.12
CA SER A 858 34.14 -17.67 16.69
C SER A 858 34.56 -17.46 15.22
N ASN A 859 34.77 -18.57 14.49
CA ASN A 859 35.33 -18.59 13.13
C ASN A 859 34.37 -18.09 12.06
N VAL A 860 33.07 -18.29 12.25
CA VAL A 860 32.02 -17.78 11.35
C VAL A 860 31.46 -16.53 11.99
N LYS A 861 31.59 -15.37 11.32
CA LYS A 861 31.16 -14.08 11.84
C LYS A 861 29.64 -13.92 11.78
N GLY A 862 29.10 -13.01 12.59
CA GLY A 862 27.67 -12.68 12.63
C GLY A 862 26.92 -13.16 13.87
N TYR A 863 27.62 -13.68 14.90
CA TYR A 863 27.02 -14.09 16.18
C TYR A 863 26.62 -12.89 17.03
N GLU A 864 25.80 -13.12 18.05
CA GLU A 864 25.61 -12.18 19.16
C GLU A 864 26.74 -12.37 20.20
N GLY A 865 27.01 -11.35 21.00
CA GLY A 865 28.06 -11.45 22.03
C GLY A 865 29.47 -11.70 21.47
N THR A 866 30.15 -12.72 22.01
CA THR A 866 31.60 -12.94 21.76
C THR A 866 31.92 -14.22 20.98
N ASN A 867 31.01 -15.20 20.95
CA ASN A 867 31.21 -16.50 20.32
C ASN A 867 29.86 -17.20 20.13
N TYR A 868 29.86 -18.39 19.51
CA TYR A 868 28.72 -19.30 19.46
C TYR A 868 29.13 -20.71 19.87
N GLN A 869 28.16 -21.57 20.18
CA GLN A 869 28.40 -22.99 20.45
C GLN A 869 27.75 -23.88 19.37
N TYR A 870 28.32 -25.05 19.13
CA TYR A 870 27.75 -26.03 18.20
C TYR A 870 27.88 -27.47 18.69
N SER A 871 26.96 -28.31 18.24
CA SER A 871 26.95 -29.75 18.51
C SER A 871 26.77 -30.55 17.22
N GLN A 872 27.38 -31.73 17.18
CA GLN A 872 27.16 -32.70 16.10
C GLN A 872 25.70 -33.17 16.06
N LYS A 873 25.23 -33.58 14.87
CA LYS A 873 23.91 -34.20 14.69
C LYS A 873 23.78 -35.43 15.59
N GLY A 874 22.60 -35.66 16.15
CA GLY A 874 22.31 -36.78 17.03
C GLY A 874 20.82 -37.09 17.12
N THR A 875 20.43 -37.82 18.16
CA THR A 875 19.04 -38.26 18.38
C THR A 875 18.26 -37.35 19.36
N GLY A 876 18.84 -36.21 19.73
CA GLY A 876 18.31 -35.30 20.74
C GLY A 876 18.95 -35.43 22.11
N ASN A 877 20.04 -36.18 22.21
CA ASN A 877 20.81 -36.38 23.42
C ASN A 877 21.64 -35.15 23.85
N HIS A 878 21.83 -34.16 22.96
CA HIS A 878 22.44 -32.87 23.30
C HIS A 878 21.39 -31.76 23.15
N THR A 879 21.32 -30.87 24.14
CA THR A 879 20.43 -29.71 24.14
C THR A 879 21.16 -28.45 24.57
N PHE A 880 20.74 -27.29 24.08
CA PHE A 880 21.18 -25.99 24.57
C PHE A 880 19.96 -25.20 25.02
N THR A 881 19.98 -24.67 26.24
CA THR A 881 18.87 -23.94 26.84
C THR A 881 19.27 -22.48 27.06
N TRP A 882 18.50 -21.58 26.43
CA TRP A 882 18.51 -20.16 26.76
C TRP A 882 17.47 -19.90 27.84
N ASN A 883 17.92 -19.46 29.00
CA ASN A 883 17.10 -18.97 30.10
C ASN A 883 17.09 -17.45 30.07
N PHE A 884 15.91 -16.86 30.20
CA PHE A 884 15.74 -15.40 30.15
C PHE A 884 14.65 -14.93 31.11
N GLN A 885 14.67 -13.63 31.43
CA GLN A 885 13.64 -12.99 32.24
C GLN A 885 12.69 -12.21 31.34
N VAL A 886 11.44 -12.64 31.34
CA VAL A 886 10.33 -11.98 30.64
C VAL A 886 9.89 -10.79 31.51
N PRO A 887 10.01 -9.55 31.02
CA PRO A 887 9.81 -8.35 31.83
C PRO A 887 8.35 -8.14 32.23
N LYS A 888 7.41 -8.62 31.40
CA LYS A 888 5.96 -8.47 31.60
C LYS A 888 5.21 -9.63 30.98
N THR A 889 4.11 -10.05 31.59
CA THR A 889 3.20 -11.02 30.96
C THR A 889 2.66 -10.43 29.66
N GLY A 890 2.74 -11.17 28.55
CA GLY A 890 2.26 -10.69 27.25
C GLY A 890 2.70 -11.56 26.09
N SER A 891 2.27 -11.18 24.89
CA SER A 891 2.69 -11.82 23.64
C SER A 891 4.04 -11.28 23.20
N TYR A 892 4.94 -12.17 22.80
CA TYR A 892 6.28 -11.85 22.30
C TYR A 892 6.54 -12.60 21.00
N LYS A 893 7.08 -11.90 20.01
CA LYS A 893 7.76 -12.53 18.88
C LYS A 893 9.08 -13.09 19.37
N VAL A 894 9.33 -14.37 19.14
CA VAL A 894 10.56 -15.06 19.53
C VAL A 894 11.40 -15.26 18.27
N TYR A 895 12.67 -14.91 18.35
CA TYR A 895 13.65 -15.05 17.28
C TYR A 895 14.85 -15.88 17.76
N ALA A 896 15.48 -16.59 16.83
CA ALA A 896 16.78 -17.21 17.02
C ALA A 896 17.82 -16.57 16.09
N LYS A 897 19.03 -16.39 16.59
CA LYS A 897 20.21 -16.07 15.79
C LYS A 897 21.12 -17.29 15.79
N TYR A 898 21.78 -17.52 14.67
CA TYR A 898 22.70 -18.65 14.45
C TYR A 898 23.57 -18.36 13.23
N LEU A 899 24.57 -19.20 12.96
CA LEU A 899 25.48 -19.03 11.85
C LEU A 899 25.25 -20.09 10.78
N SER A 900 25.11 -19.63 9.54
CA SER A 900 24.89 -20.51 8.39
C SER A 900 26.16 -21.01 7.75
N TYR A 901 26.17 -22.30 7.47
CA TYR A 901 27.21 -22.99 6.73
C TYR A 901 26.65 -24.27 6.10
N THR A 902 27.36 -24.84 5.13
CA THR A 902 26.87 -25.98 4.33
C THR A 902 26.67 -27.28 5.12
N ASP A 903 27.34 -27.42 6.27
CA ASP A 903 27.30 -28.58 7.17
C ASP A 903 26.23 -28.48 8.28
N ARG A 904 25.50 -27.35 8.34
CA ARG A 904 24.47 -27.11 9.36
C ARG A 904 23.20 -27.92 9.11
N ALA A 905 22.42 -28.13 10.16
CA ALA A 905 21.12 -28.77 10.07
C ALA A 905 20.14 -27.94 9.24
N THR A 906 19.34 -28.59 8.40
CA THR A 906 18.21 -27.97 7.69
C THR A 906 16.92 -27.97 8.52
N ASN A 907 16.91 -28.68 9.65
CA ASN A 907 15.71 -28.91 10.46
C ASN A 907 15.95 -28.79 11.98
N ALA A 908 16.88 -27.94 12.42
CA ALA A 908 17.25 -27.73 13.81
C ALA A 908 16.02 -27.41 14.69
N PRO A 909 15.65 -28.26 15.68
CA PRO A 909 14.45 -28.09 16.49
C PRO A 909 14.67 -27.15 17.69
N TYR A 910 13.90 -26.07 17.75
CA TYR A 910 13.78 -25.17 18.89
C TYR A 910 12.45 -25.42 19.62
N THR A 911 12.49 -25.70 20.92
CA THR A 911 11.31 -25.86 21.79
C THR A 911 11.12 -24.58 22.59
N ILE A 912 9.99 -23.91 22.40
CA ILE A 912 9.62 -22.67 23.07
C ILE A 912 8.67 -23.01 24.21
N HIS A 913 9.07 -22.72 25.46
CA HIS A 913 8.21 -22.90 26.63
C HIS A 913 7.47 -21.60 26.91
N HIS A 914 6.16 -21.60 26.70
CA HIS A 914 5.30 -20.44 26.78
C HIS A 914 4.10 -20.70 27.71
N GLN A 915 3.28 -19.68 27.99
CA GLN A 915 2.16 -19.76 28.94
C GLN A 915 1.18 -20.90 28.60
N ASN A 916 0.93 -21.14 27.32
CA ASN A 916 0.00 -22.17 26.84
C ASN A 916 0.63 -23.57 26.66
N GLY A 917 1.86 -23.81 27.14
CA GLY A 917 2.57 -25.08 26.98
C GLY A 917 3.86 -24.97 26.15
N GLU A 918 4.15 -25.97 25.34
CA GLU A 918 5.39 -26.05 24.56
C GLU A 918 5.10 -26.12 23.05
N SER A 919 5.89 -25.39 22.26
CA SER A 919 5.84 -25.42 20.80
C SER A 919 7.21 -25.73 20.21
N VAL A 920 7.28 -26.60 19.20
CA VAL A 920 8.54 -26.92 18.50
C VAL A 920 8.57 -26.27 17.12
N LYS A 921 9.58 -25.44 16.86
CA LYS A 921 9.87 -24.85 15.55
C LYS A 921 11.16 -25.44 14.98
N ARG A 922 11.09 -25.98 13.76
CA ARG A 922 12.27 -26.45 13.02
C ARG A 922 12.80 -25.35 12.11
N VAL A 923 14.11 -25.15 12.15
CA VAL A 923 14.80 -24.06 11.46
C VAL A 923 15.91 -24.60 10.58
N ASN A 924 16.00 -24.09 9.34
CA ASN A 924 17.11 -24.38 8.44
C ASN A 924 18.30 -23.48 8.76
N GLN A 925 19.27 -24.02 9.50
CA GLN A 925 20.48 -23.30 9.86
C GLN A 925 21.49 -23.17 8.70
N ARG A 926 21.27 -23.76 7.52
CA ARG A 926 22.10 -23.50 6.33
C ARG A 926 21.82 -22.15 5.66
N THR A 927 20.72 -21.51 6.05
CA THR A 927 20.26 -20.22 5.50
C THR A 927 19.87 -19.26 6.62
N GLY A 928 19.98 -17.95 6.41
CA GLY A 928 19.58 -16.95 7.41
C GLY A 928 20.59 -16.75 8.55
N GLY A 929 21.85 -17.15 8.35
CA GLY A 929 22.92 -16.96 9.32
C GLY A 929 23.29 -15.50 9.52
N GLY A 930 23.53 -15.10 10.76
CA GLY A 930 23.93 -13.75 11.14
C GLY A 930 22.78 -12.73 11.22
N ILE A 931 21.54 -13.16 11.00
CA ILE A 931 20.33 -12.35 11.18
C ILE A 931 19.37 -13.02 12.18
N TRP A 932 18.43 -12.25 12.75
CA TRP A 932 17.39 -12.77 13.63
C TRP A 932 16.30 -13.47 12.81
N VAL A 933 16.10 -14.76 13.05
CA VAL A 933 15.11 -15.61 12.36
C VAL A 933 13.93 -15.85 13.29
N GLU A 934 12.73 -15.48 12.86
CA GLU A 934 11.52 -15.61 13.67
C GLU A 934 11.12 -17.08 13.87
N LEU A 935 10.95 -17.49 15.13
CA LEU A 935 10.44 -18.78 15.52
C LEU A 935 8.90 -18.79 15.56
N GLY A 936 8.31 -17.68 16.00
CA GLY A 936 6.86 -17.45 16.07
C GLY A 936 6.48 -16.40 17.12
N THR A 937 5.18 -16.19 17.32
CA THR A 937 4.65 -15.33 18.38
C THR A 937 4.03 -16.19 19.48
N TYR A 938 4.42 -15.95 20.73
CA TYR A 938 4.01 -16.76 21.88
C TYR A 938 3.72 -15.87 23.10
N THR A 939 2.77 -16.28 23.94
CA THR A 939 2.45 -15.57 25.18
C THR A 939 3.32 -16.10 26.32
N PHE A 940 4.04 -15.23 27.02
CA PHE A 940 4.84 -15.58 28.19
C PHE A 940 4.27 -14.92 29.44
N ASN A 941 4.40 -15.59 30.58
CA ASN A 941 4.21 -14.96 31.89
C ASN A 941 5.45 -14.13 32.25
N GLN A 942 5.26 -13.05 33.00
CA GLN A 942 6.35 -12.32 33.63
C GLN A 942 7.21 -13.27 34.48
N GLY A 943 8.53 -13.10 34.43
CA GLY A 943 9.50 -13.92 35.17
C GLY A 943 10.28 -14.86 34.28
N ALA A 944 10.63 -16.05 34.77
CA ALA A 944 11.51 -16.97 34.05
C ALA A 944 10.85 -17.55 32.79
N GLY A 945 11.56 -17.45 31.66
CA GLY A 945 11.22 -18.10 30.39
C GLY A 945 12.41 -18.86 29.82
N LYS A 946 12.15 -19.81 28.92
CA LYS A 946 13.23 -20.58 28.26
C LYS A 946 12.90 -21.03 26.84
N VAL A 947 13.95 -21.18 26.03
CA VAL A 947 13.93 -21.84 24.72
C VAL A 947 15.02 -22.90 24.69
N VAL A 948 14.74 -24.07 24.10
CA VAL A 948 15.66 -25.22 24.07
C VAL A 948 15.93 -25.65 22.63
N LEU A 949 17.19 -25.61 22.18
CA LEU A 949 17.64 -26.22 20.92
C LEU A 949 18.09 -27.66 21.17
N SER A 950 17.69 -28.60 20.31
CA SER A 950 18.12 -30.01 20.39
C SER A 950 18.93 -30.43 19.16
N ASN A 951 19.87 -31.34 19.33
CA ASN A 951 20.64 -31.93 18.21
C ASN A 951 19.90 -33.04 17.45
N ASN A 952 18.60 -33.29 17.71
CA ASN A 952 17.74 -34.18 16.93
C ASN A 952 17.45 -33.59 15.53
N ALA A 953 18.48 -33.57 14.69
CA ALA A 953 18.53 -32.84 13.44
C ALA A 953 19.39 -33.57 12.40
N ASP A 954 19.30 -33.15 11.14
CA ASP A 954 19.97 -33.78 10.00
C ASP A 954 21.43 -33.31 9.78
N GLY A 955 21.91 -32.32 10.55
CA GLY A 955 23.25 -31.73 10.47
C GLY A 955 23.72 -31.08 11.78
N ILE A 956 24.84 -30.36 11.74
CA ILE A 956 25.36 -29.66 12.92
C ILE A 956 24.36 -28.58 13.37
N VAL A 957 24.04 -28.57 14.67
CA VAL A 957 23.20 -27.51 15.27
C VAL A 957 24.07 -26.48 15.96
N VAL A 958 23.71 -25.21 15.83
CA VAL A 958 24.42 -24.04 16.37
C VAL A 958 23.52 -23.28 17.32
N ALA A 959 24.02 -23.01 18.51
CA ALA A 959 23.44 -22.16 19.53
C ALA A 959 24.22 -20.85 19.61
N ASP A 960 23.56 -19.75 19.27
CA ASP A 960 24.06 -18.39 19.43
C ASP A 960 23.10 -17.63 20.37
N ALA A 961 22.04 -16.99 19.88
CA ALA A 961 21.16 -16.20 20.75
C ALA A 961 19.66 -16.34 20.48
N ILE A 962 18.85 -16.00 21.49
CA ILE A 962 17.39 -15.85 21.41
C ILE A 962 17.01 -14.40 21.70
N LYS A 963 16.07 -13.86 20.90
CA LYS A 963 15.48 -12.53 21.13
C LYS A 963 13.97 -12.66 21.31
N LEU A 964 13.42 -12.07 22.36
CA LEU A 964 12.00 -11.80 22.49
C LEU A 964 11.75 -10.33 22.20
N GLU A 965 10.73 -10.05 21.40
CA GLU A 965 10.27 -8.70 21.08
C GLU A 965 8.79 -8.62 21.41
N GLN A 966 8.39 -7.74 22.33
CA GLN A 966 7.01 -7.66 22.76
C GLN A 966 6.09 -7.29 21.59
N ALA A 967 5.07 -8.11 21.36
CA ALA A 967 4.04 -7.87 20.37
C ALA A 967 2.90 -7.02 20.98
N PRO A 968 2.19 -6.21 20.17
CA PRO A 968 1.03 -5.46 20.65
C PRO A 968 -0.02 -6.39 21.25
N VAL A 969 -0.56 -6.02 22.41
CA VAL A 969 -1.62 -6.79 23.07
C VAL A 969 -2.87 -6.75 22.19
N THR A 970 -3.35 -7.91 21.75
CA THR A 970 -4.53 -8.03 20.89
C THR A 970 -5.58 -8.92 21.55
N VAL A 971 -6.84 -8.51 21.53
CA VAL A 971 -8.00 -9.32 21.96
C VAL A 971 -8.87 -9.53 20.75
N THR A 972 -9.05 -10.77 20.30
CA THR A 972 -9.98 -11.12 19.21
C THR A 972 -11.09 -11.98 19.78
N SER A 973 -12.34 -11.73 19.36
CA SER A 973 -13.48 -12.57 19.71
C SER A 973 -14.38 -12.78 18.49
N ASP A 974 -14.56 -14.03 18.12
CA ASP A 974 -15.43 -14.55 17.06
C ASP A 974 -16.88 -14.77 17.55
N ASN A 975 -17.87 -14.80 16.66
CA ASN A 975 -19.27 -15.00 17.05
C ASN A 975 -19.55 -16.35 17.73
N ARG A 976 -18.73 -17.39 17.54
CA ARG A 976 -18.87 -18.66 18.26
C ARG A 976 -18.04 -18.79 19.53
N ASP A 977 -17.24 -17.78 19.86
CA ASP A 977 -16.39 -17.86 21.05
C ASP A 977 -17.24 -17.96 22.33
N PRO A 978 -16.80 -18.81 23.30
CA PRO A 978 -17.52 -18.99 24.55
C PRO A 978 -17.73 -17.67 25.29
N GLY A 979 -18.98 -17.41 25.68
CA GLY A 979 -19.37 -16.21 26.45
C GLY A 979 -20.01 -15.11 25.61
N ASN A 980 -20.02 -15.19 24.28
CA ASN A 980 -20.78 -14.27 23.44
C ASN A 980 -22.29 -14.58 23.48
N VAL A 981 -23.12 -13.53 23.42
CA VAL A 981 -24.58 -13.65 23.66
C VAL A 981 -25.37 -12.98 22.55
N GLY A 982 -26.14 -13.76 21.80
CA GLY A 982 -27.19 -13.26 20.91
C GLY A 982 -28.54 -13.26 21.63
N VAL A 983 -29.19 -12.10 21.71
CA VAL A 983 -30.58 -11.93 22.15
C VAL A 983 -31.43 -11.70 20.90
N GLY A 984 -32.50 -12.48 20.73
CA GLY A 984 -33.34 -12.43 19.53
C GLY A 984 -33.07 -13.58 18.56
N ALA A 985 -33.56 -13.46 17.33
CA ALA A 985 -33.59 -14.56 16.35
C ALA A 985 -32.35 -14.62 15.45
N TRP A 986 -31.14 -14.49 16.02
CA TRP A 986 -29.87 -14.57 15.29
C TRP A 986 -29.68 -15.93 14.61
N LYS A 987 -29.37 -15.92 13.32
CA LYS A 987 -29.23 -17.12 12.49
C LYS A 987 -27.78 -17.31 12.05
N PRO A 988 -27.18 -18.50 12.27
CA PRO A 988 -25.86 -18.80 11.73
C PRO A 988 -25.91 -18.97 10.21
N SER A 989 -24.81 -18.65 9.53
CA SER A 989 -24.65 -18.82 8.09
C SER A 989 -23.19 -18.93 7.69
N THR A 990 -22.93 -19.71 6.63
CA THR A 990 -21.62 -19.83 5.97
C THR A 990 -21.68 -19.42 4.50
N ASN A 991 -22.84 -18.93 4.04
CA ASN A 991 -23.14 -18.66 2.62
C ASN A 991 -22.26 -17.58 1.96
N ARG A 992 -21.45 -16.86 2.73
CA ARG A 992 -20.45 -15.91 2.22
C ARG A 992 -19.10 -16.16 2.89
N PRO A 993 -18.01 -16.37 2.13
CA PRO A 993 -16.68 -16.49 2.70
C PRO A 993 -16.19 -15.15 3.25
N GLY A 994 -15.25 -15.18 4.19
CA GLY A 994 -14.61 -13.99 4.76
C GLY A 994 -14.85 -13.74 6.24
N TYR A 995 -15.65 -14.58 6.91
CA TYR A 995 -15.83 -14.56 8.36
C TYR A 995 -14.52 -14.89 9.09
N GLU A 996 -14.42 -14.49 10.36
CA GLU A 996 -13.48 -15.09 11.31
C GLU A 996 -14.05 -16.44 11.78
N GLY A 997 -13.20 -17.35 12.28
CA GLY A 997 -13.70 -18.62 12.80
C GLY A 997 -14.39 -19.51 11.75
N THR A 998 -15.57 -20.03 12.09
CA THR A 998 -16.24 -21.10 11.32
C THR A 998 -17.54 -20.70 10.62
N ASP A 999 -18.17 -19.60 11.04
CA ASP A 999 -19.40 -19.06 10.46
C ASP A 999 -19.60 -17.60 10.91
N TYR A 1000 -20.70 -16.96 10.50
CA TYR A 1000 -21.17 -15.70 11.07
C TYR A 1000 -22.65 -15.80 11.45
N GLN A 1001 -23.15 -14.88 12.26
CA GLN A 1001 -24.58 -14.76 12.57
C GLN A 1001 -25.20 -13.52 11.94
N TYR A 1002 -26.49 -13.56 11.62
CA TYR A 1002 -27.22 -12.42 11.11
C TYR A 1002 -28.62 -12.32 11.69
N ASP A 1003 -29.17 -11.11 11.66
CA ASP A 1003 -30.57 -10.84 12.00
C ASP A 1003 -31.18 -9.80 11.05
N TYR A 1004 -32.50 -9.86 10.88
CA TYR A 1004 -33.22 -8.90 10.05
C TYR A 1004 -33.36 -7.57 10.76
N LYS A 1005 -33.60 -6.50 9.99
CA LYS A 1005 -33.86 -5.17 10.54
C LYS A 1005 -35.02 -5.21 11.54
N GLY A 1006 -34.85 -4.52 12.67
CA GLY A 1006 -35.83 -4.46 13.75
C GLY A 1006 -35.79 -3.15 14.53
N THR A 1007 -36.42 -3.15 15.70
CA THR A 1007 -36.60 -1.97 16.55
C THR A 1007 -35.48 -1.76 17.56
N GLY A 1008 -34.50 -2.68 17.64
CA GLY A 1008 -33.42 -2.65 18.63
C GLY A 1008 -33.51 -3.72 19.70
N ASP A 1009 -34.56 -4.54 19.68
CA ASP A 1009 -34.83 -5.58 20.68
C ASP A 1009 -33.88 -6.78 20.54
N ASN A 1010 -33.30 -6.98 19.35
CA ASN A 1010 -32.33 -8.05 19.11
C ASN A 1010 -30.90 -7.50 19.10
N THR A 1011 -30.02 -8.16 19.85
CA THR A 1011 -28.62 -7.73 20.00
C THR A 1011 -27.64 -8.89 19.96
N PHE A 1012 -26.44 -8.66 19.42
CA PHE A 1012 -25.32 -9.58 19.52
C PHE A 1012 -24.22 -8.94 20.35
N THR A 1013 -23.81 -9.61 21.42
CA THR A 1013 -22.82 -9.10 22.37
C THR A 1013 -21.55 -9.94 22.32
N TRP A 1014 -20.44 -9.31 21.94
CA TRP A 1014 -19.10 -9.85 22.16
C TRP A 1014 -18.61 -9.45 23.55
N ASN A 1015 -18.40 -10.44 24.42
CA ASN A 1015 -17.86 -10.22 25.76
C ASN A 1015 -16.33 -10.35 25.71
N LEU A 1016 -15.64 -9.24 25.99
CA LEU A 1016 -14.20 -9.13 25.75
C LEU A 1016 -13.44 -9.23 27.07
N ASN A 1017 -12.57 -10.23 27.17
CA ASN A 1017 -11.64 -10.33 28.30
C ASN A 1017 -10.42 -9.43 28.04
N ILE A 1018 -10.40 -8.27 28.69
CA ILE A 1018 -9.32 -7.30 28.56
C ILE A 1018 -8.15 -7.74 29.44
N PRO A 1019 -6.99 -8.10 28.84
CA PRO A 1019 -5.87 -8.66 29.58
C PRO A 1019 -5.12 -7.59 30.40
N GLU A 1020 -5.19 -6.32 29.98
CA GLU A 1020 -4.54 -5.22 30.66
C GLU A 1020 -5.31 -3.91 30.44
N SER A 1021 -5.45 -3.07 31.47
CA SER A 1021 -6.02 -1.73 31.30
C SER A 1021 -5.20 -0.90 30.31
N GLY A 1022 -5.86 -0.01 29.56
CA GLY A 1022 -5.17 0.89 28.64
C GLY A 1022 -6.00 1.26 27.42
N SER A 1023 -5.37 1.98 26.49
CA SER A 1023 -5.98 2.44 25.24
C SER A 1023 -5.92 1.34 24.17
N TYR A 1024 -7.06 1.00 23.57
CA TYR A 1024 -7.17 0.00 22.51
C TYR A 1024 -7.89 0.58 21.29
N LYS A 1025 -7.35 0.28 20.10
CA LYS A 1025 -8.04 0.38 18.81
C LYS A 1025 -9.03 -0.77 18.68
N VAL A 1026 -10.31 -0.48 18.46
CA VAL A 1026 -11.38 -1.47 18.30
C VAL A 1026 -11.71 -1.61 16.82
N TYR A 1027 -11.82 -2.85 16.37
CA TYR A 1027 -12.19 -3.26 15.02
C TYR A 1027 -13.34 -4.25 15.08
N VAL A 1028 -14.15 -4.28 14.02
CA VAL A 1028 -15.18 -5.30 13.79
C VAL A 1028 -14.99 -5.94 12.43
N LYS A 1029 -15.44 -7.16 12.29
CA LYS A 1029 -15.48 -7.91 11.05
C LYS A 1029 -16.92 -8.36 10.83
N TYR A 1030 -17.35 -8.33 9.59
CA TYR A 1030 -18.70 -8.71 9.14
C TYR A 1030 -18.64 -9.07 7.66
N LEU A 1031 -19.75 -9.57 7.12
CA LEU A 1031 -19.84 -9.97 5.71
C LEU A 1031 -20.75 -9.01 4.97
N ASP A 1032 -20.19 -8.38 3.95
CA ASP A 1032 -20.89 -7.37 3.19
C ASP A 1032 -21.81 -7.95 2.13
N TYR A 1033 -22.98 -7.35 2.00
CA TYR A 1033 -23.91 -7.61 0.92
C TYR A 1033 -24.92 -6.46 0.76
N LYS A 1034 -25.57 -6.41 -0.41
CA LYS A 1034 -26.49 -5.32 -0.78
C LYS A 1034 -27.73 -5.17 0.12
N ASP A 1035 -28.10 -6.23 0.85
CA ASP A 1035 -29.25 -6.27 1.75
C ASP A 1035 -28.87 -6.00 3.22
N ARG A 1036 -27.58 -5.71 3.46
CA ARG A 1036 -27.06 -5.38 4.78
C ARG A 1036 -27.40 -3.96 5.18
N ALA A 1037 -27.45 -3.74 6.48
CA ALA A 1037 -27.67 -2.43 7.06
C ALA A 1037 -26.56 -1.45 6.66
N THR A 1038 -26.95 -0.23 6.30
CA THR A 1038 -26.05 0.90 6.01
C THR A 1038 -25.61 1.61 7.29
N ASP A 1039 -26.29 1.32 8.39
CA ASP A 1039 -26.20 2.06 9.63
C ASP A 1039 -26.08 1.15 10.86
N ALA A 1040 -25.60 -0.09 10.70
CA ALA A 1040 -25.53 -1.12 11.74
C ALA A 1040 -24.87 -0.57 13.04
N PRO A 1041 -25.62 -0.45 14.15
CA PRO A 1041 -25.13 0.22 15.37
C PRO A 1041 -24.31 -0.73 16.26
N TYR A 1042 -23.01 -0.43 16.39
CA TYR A 1042 -22.10 -1.05 17.34
C TYR A 1042 -21.90 -0.16 18.58
N THR A 1043 -22.34 -0.63 19.74
CA THR A 1043 -22.11 0.02 21.03
C THR A 1043 -20.85 -0.53 21.69
N VAL A 1044 -19.81 0.29 21.76
CA VAL A 1044 -18.55 -0.04 22.46
C VAL A 1044 -18.67 0.39 23.91
N HIS A 1045 -18.57 -0.55 24.85
CA HIS A 1045 -18.50 -0.28 26.28
C HIS A 1045 -17.04 -0.15 26.72
N HIS A 1046 -16.65 1.05 27.10
CA HIS A 1046 -15.29 1.41 27.49
C HIS A 1046 -15.28 2.14 28.85
N GLN A 1047 -14.10 2.43 29.41
CA GLN A 1047 -13.96 3.02 30.76
C GLN A 1047 -14.63 4.41 30.88
N GLY A 1048 -14.76 5.13 29.77
CA GLY A 1048 -15.43 6.43 29.67
C GLY A 1048 -16.95 6.37 29.44
N GLY A 1049 -17.56 5.18 29.48
CA GLY A 1049 -19.00 4.98 29.24
C GLY A 1049 -19.28 4.10 28.02
N LYS A 1050 -20.27 4.49 27.23
CA LYS A 1050 -20.67 3.76 26.02
C LYS A 1050 -20.65 4.71 24.82
N THR A 1051 -20.06 4.27 23.71
CA THR A 1051 -20.08 5.00 22.44
C THR A 1051 -20.75 4.13 21.39
N VAL A 1052 -21.70 4.69 20.63
CA VAL A 1052 -22.30 4.01 19.48
C VAL A 1052 -21.58 4.42 18.20
N LYS A 1053 -21.20 3.45 17.37
CA LYS A 1053 -20.66 3.63 16.03
C LYS A 1053 -21.54 2.90 15.04
N ARG A 1054 -22.08 3.64 14.07
CA ARG A 1054 -22.84 3.06 12.97
C ARG A 1054 -21.90 2.69 11.84
N VAL A 1055 -22.10 1.51 11.27
CA VAL A 1055 -21.24 0.92 10.26
C VAL A 1055 -22.08 0.50 9.07
N ASP A 1056 -21.67 0.92 7.87
CA ASP A 1056 -22.27 0.42 6.63
C ASP A 1056 -21.75 -0.98 6.35
N GLN A 1057 -22.58 -1.98 6.63
CA GLN A 1057 -22.26 -3.38 6.38
C GLN A 1057 -22.47 -3.81 4.93
N ARG A 1058 -22.73 -2.90 3.99
CA ARG A 1058 -22.79 -3.23 2.55
C ARG A 1058 -21.42 -3.17 1.87
N SER A 1059 -20.39 -2.69 2.55
CA SER A 1059 -19.02 -2.60 2.06
C SER A 1059 -18.02 -2.94 3.18
N GLY A 1060 -16.77 -3.28 2.83
CA GLY A 1060 -15.73 -3.60 3.81
C GLY A 1060 -15.82 -4.99 4.44
N GLY A 1061 -16.69 -5.86 3.90
CA GLY A 1061 -16.89 -7.21 4.41
C GLY A 1061 -15.67 -8.11 4.27
N GLY A 1062 -15.44 -8.97 5.27
CA GLY A 1062 -14.27 -9.84 5.37
C GLY A 1062 -12.96 -9.14 5.75
N GLN A 1063 -12.97 -7.82 5.92
CA GLN A 1063 -11.85 -7.02 6.44
C GLN A 1063 -12.15 -6.56 7.87
N TRP A 1064 -11.09 -6.19 8.60
CA TRP A 1064 -11.23 -5.59 9.92
C TRP A 1064 -11.50 -4.09 9.82
N VAL A 1065 -12.73 -3.70 10.13
CA VAL A 1065 -13.22 -2.32 10.05
C VAL A 1065 -13.01 -1.62 11.38
N TYR A 1066 -12.24 -0.53 11.36
CA TYR A 1066 -11.90 0.25 12.55
C TYR A 1066 -13.10 1.06 13.05
N LEU A 1067 -13.45 0.90 14.33
CA LEU A 1067 -14.52 1.66 14.97
C LEU A 1067 -14.02 2.93 15.68
N GLY A 1068 -12.81 2.88 16.25
CA GLY A 1068 -12.27 3.93 17.09
C GLY A 1068 -11.28 3.43 18.14
N THR A 1069 -10.76 4.34 18.97
CA THR A 1069 -9.84 4.04 20.06
C THR A 1069 -10.45 4.46 21.39
N TRP A 1070 -10.42 3.57 22.39
CA TRP A 1070 -10.95 3.85 23.72
C TRP A 1070 -10.11 3.19 24.81
N ASN A 1071 -10.25 3.69 26.05
CA ASN A 1071 -9.62 3.07 27.22
C ASN A 1071 -10.49 1.94 27.79
N PHE A 1072 -9.89 0.79 28.06
CA PHE A 1072 -10.53 -0.37 28.66
C PHE A 1072 -9.86 -0.73 29.98
N ALA A 1073 -10.61 -1.36 30.89
CA ALA A 1073 -10.12 -1.84 32.18
C ALA A 1073 -9.90 -3.36 32.15
N GLN A 1074 -8.82 -3.83 32.76
CA GLN A 1074 -8.51 -5.25 32.91
C GLN A 1074 -9.61 -6.00 33.70
N GLY A 1075 -9.91 -7.25 33.33
CA GLY A 1075 -10.64 -8.18 34.20
C GLY A 1075 -12.18 -8.11 34.21
N THR A 1076 -12.79 -7.47 33.19
CA THR A 1076 -14.23 -7.43 32.80
C THR A 1076 -15.16 -6.37 33.42
N VAL A 1077 -15.64 -5.44 32.57
CA VAL A 1077 -17.04 -5.27 32.06
C VAL A 1077 -16.95 -4.61 30.66
N SER A 1078 -16.19 -5.21 29.74
CA SER A 1078 -15.99 -4.64 28.39
C SER A 1078 -16.67 -5.51 27.35
N LYS A 1079 -17.47 -4.87 26.52
CA LYS A 1079 -18.25 -5.54 25.49
C LYS A 1079 -18.46 -4.64 24.30
N VAL A 1080 -18.63 -5.25 23.15
CA VAL A 1080 -19.16 -4.60 21.97
C VAL A 1080 -20.52 -5.23 21.70
N VAL A 1081 -21.53 -4.39 21.44
CA VAL A 1081 -22.91 -4.83 21.22
C VAL A 1081 -23.37 -4.34 19.85
N LEU A 1082 -23.70 -5.25 18.96
CA LEU A 1082 -24.42 -4.95 17.72
C LEU A 1082 -25.92 -5.04 17.97
N SER A 1083 -26.70 -4.08 17.48
CA SER A 1083 -28.17 -4.09 17.56
C SER A 1083 -28.81 -4.15 16.17
N ASP A 1084 -29.99 -4.75 16.08
CA ASP A 1084 -30.83 -4.79 14.88
C ASP A 1084 -31.60 -3.48 14.59
N HIS A 1085 -31.41 -2.43 15.41
CA HIS A 1085 -31.95 -1.08 15.17
C HIS A 1085 -31.24 -0.39 13.99
N ALA A 1086 -31.50 -0.92 12.80
CA ALA A 1086 -30.79 -0.60 11.58
C ALA A 1086 -31.75 -0.66 10.38
N ASP A 1087 -31.32 -0.14 9.23
CA ASP A 1087 -32.12 -0.03 8.03
C ASP A 1087 -32.13 -1.30 7.15
N GLY A 1088 -31.30 -2.30 7.48
CA GLY A 1088 -31.12 -3.55 6.75
C GLY A 1088 -30.68 -4.73 7.63
N ILE A 1089 -30.29 -5.85 7.02
CA ILE A 1089 -29.83 -7.03 7.75
C ILE A 1089 -28.51 -6.71 8.46
N VAL A 1090 -28.42 -6.99 9.75
CA VAL A 1090 -27.18 -6.85 10.53
C VAL A 1090 -26.46 -8.19 10.64
N VAL A 1091 -25.14 -8.17 10.53
CA VAL A 1091 -24.25 -9.34 10.61
C VAL A 1091 -23.28 -9.17 11.77
N ALA A 1092 -23.22 -10.20 12.61
CA ALA A 1092 -22.27 -10.38 13.69
C ALA A 1092 -21.28 -11.49 13.32
N ASP A 1093 -20.02 -11.11 13.09
CA ASP A 1093 -18.90 -12.04 12.90
C ASP A 1093 -17.91 -11.84 14.06
N ALA A 1094 -16.94 -10.93 13.97
CA ALA A 1094 -15.91 -10.82 14.99
C ALA A 1094 -15.58 -9.39 15.44
N VAL A 1095 -14.96 -9.27 16.62
CA VAL A 1095 -14.43 -8.03 17.20
C VAL A 1095 -12.94 -8.22 17.51
N ARG A 1096 -12.13 -7.19 17.27
CA ARG A 1096 -10.71 -7.19 17.63
C ARG A 1096 -10.29 -5.87 18.27
N LEU A 1097 -9.59 -5.95 19.40
CA LEU A 1097 -8.98 -4.83 20.09
C LEU A 1097 -7.46 -4.95 19.98
N VAL A 1098 -6.77 -3.88 19.61
CA VAL A 1098 -5.30 -3.81 19.57
C VAL A 1098 -4.85 -2.69 20.50
N LYS A 1099 -4.10 -3.01 21.54
CA LYS A 1099 -3.57 -2.04 22.50
C LYS A 1099 -2.56 -1.13 21.81
N ASN A 1100 -2.68 0.17 22.08
CA ASN A 1100 -1.73 1.18 21.63
C ASN A 1100 -0.36 1.01 22.28
#